data_AF-A0AA88AEE1-F1
#
_entry.id   AF-A0AA88AEE1-F1
#
_cell.length_a   1.000
_cell.length_b   1.000
_cell.length_c   1.000
_cell.angle_alpha   90.00
_cell.angle_beta   90.00
_cell.angle_gamma   90.00
#
_symmetry.space_group_name_H-M   'P 1'
#
loop_
_entity.id
_entity.type
_entity.pdbx_description
1 polymer ?
#
loop_
_entity_poly.entity_id
_entity_poly.type
_entity_poly.pdbx_seq_one_letter_code
_entity_poly.pdbx_strand_id
1 'polypeptide(L)'
;MSTTTSTIFFLLLIFISSISSGSSSSSVPIIGLDTFLSQQSRVDPQATNDSFLSLSSSLKSSLSRSLSSSHSDKIRSLLSLSLPLSLHVCLVGDSFPSSSSSSSLLSSFLSASLSSDNFHVITPFDTLLHRLAVRHSLHLDVSNSPSLASLLSKTLKSEIDRTPSSLRSPLLSVPYSAVDQIIRQDFEKEKPVHGVYLYFLNLGQQSKPYAYTYGHGDSSPAFSRCHGSVWTGKERYIWVDLGAGPVDYGPAISGDGVLPRGEFHPLAALHGRPKSQKALLADLASLVWSAYQVLLVPSLRIPVPFEKSLIVHFIHVFGTENGDPSGLDWKAIERTFMDEVNDNGLLLADQSLRFKTYRVSYAGCPICSFAISRSTNSYTSRFLFDNYTMIVNEYLDSKRLHRILSDSAEEFRRVASIPEEEDGRVLPVYVFDLDVHSILLLDRYHQSVAFKDMVIAVRTKNAQTVSDYSCNGRHVFTQTRDLERPLVGSILQSMWGVSPTHLLWSPRHNTTLVDYTWSIGQTPFGPFSESSSLSFVQKDAARRNVLLTSLNYSISSAIDVLESVAAHGGERKLLKHNQHTEFIQRWNLLKYKLDKAVSALSRLDFEMALYYLRSSDHDLYGIHSLVYNASQELEASLVCFKDPPFPWASVSMSVGIFFVLFYLHAKRDKLFRNKRKQF
;
A
#
# COMPACT_ATOMS: atom_id res chain seq x y z
N MET A 1 -50.39 1.64 -43.27
CA MET A 1 -49.79 0.61 -42.39
C MET A 1 -48.25 0.66 -42.44
N SER A 2 -47.61 1.84 -42.36
CA SER A 2 -46.13 1.94 -42.38
C SER A 2 -45.54 2.79 -41.24
N THR A 3 -46.37 3.35 -40.35
CA THR A 3 -45.92 4.22 -39.26
C THR A 3 -45.77 3.49 -37.92
N THR A 4 -46.40 2.33 -37.75
CA THR A 4 -46.33 1.54 -36.50
C THR A 4 -45.14 0.59 -36.44
N THR A 5 -44.57 0.18 -37.57
CA THR A 5 -43.40 -0.70 -37.62
C THR A 5 -42.09 0.05 -37.39
N SER A 6 -42.01 1.32 -37.80
CA SER A 6 -40.80 2.14 -37.62
C SER A 6 -40.58 2.57 -36.16
N THR A 7 -41.65 2.84 -35.41
CA THR A 7 -41.57 3.20 -33.99
C THR A 7 -41.18 2.02 -33.10
N ILE A 8 -41.63 0.80 -33.43
CA ILE A 8 -41.24 -0.42 -32.70
C ILE A 8 -39.76 -0.74 -32.96
N PHE A 9 -39.26 -0.55 -34.18
CA PHE A 9 -37.85 -0.79 -34.50
C PHE A 9 -36.92 0.24 -33.83
N PHE A 10 -37.35 1.50 -33.74
CA PHE A 10 -36.58 2.56 -33.06
C PHE A 10 -36.56 2.36 -31.53
N LEU A 11 -37.66 1.92 -30.94
CA LEU A 11 -37.72 1.55 -29.51
C LEU A 11 -36.85 0.33 -29.20
N LEU A 12 -36.79 -0.67 -30.10
CA LEU A 12 -35.92 -1.84 -29.96
C LEU A 12 -34.43 -1.44 -30.05
N LEU A 13 -34.08 -0.49 -30.93
CA LEU A 13 -32.71 0.01 -31.07
C LEU A 13 -32.25 0.85 -29.86
N ILE A 14 -33.14 1.62 -29.23
CA ILE A 14 -32.86 2.33 -27.96
C ILE A 14 -32.71 1.32 -26.79
N PHE A 15 -33.49 0.24 -26.81
CA PHE A 15 -33.38 -0.83 -25.81
C PHE A 15 -32.11 -1.67 -25.96
N ILE A 16 -31.61 -1.86 -27.19
CA ILE A 16 -30.36 -2.60 -27.45
C ILE A 16 -29.12 -1.72 -27.21
N SER A 17 -29.18 -0.41 -27.50
CA SER A 17 -28.06 0.52 -27.25
C SER A 17 -27.88 0.91 -25.78
N SER A 18 -28.88 0.66 -24.93
CA SER A 18 -28.77 0.78 -23.46
C SER A 18 -28.22 -0.48 -22.77
N ILE A 19 -28.03 -1.58 -23.51
CA ILE A 19 -27.43 -2.83 -22.99
C ILE A 19 -25.91 -2.89 -23.31
N SER A 20 -25.42 -2.05 -24.22
CA SER A 20 -24.00 -2.02 -24.64
C SER A 20 -23.12 -0.99 -23.92
N SER A 21 -23.61 -0.28 -22.91
CA SER A 21 -22.75 0.44 -21.97
C SER A 21 -22.35 -0.53 -20.84
N GLY A 22 -21.06 -0.82 -20.74
CA GLY A 22 -20.48 -1.61 -19.65
C GLY A 22 -20.87 -1.01 -18.30
N SER A 23 -21.92 -1.57 -17.71
CA SER A 23 -22.43 -1.17 -16.41
C SER A 23 -21.55 -1.84 -15.36
N SER A 24 -20.75 -1.01 -14.68
CA SER A 24 -20.33 -1.28 -13.32
C SER A 24 -21.53 -1.82 -12.54
N SER A 25 -21.42 -3.04 -12.02
CA SER A 25 -22.46 -3.72 -11.25
C SER A 25 -22.71 -3.03 -9.91
N SER A 26 -23.34 -1.85 -9.94
CA SER A 26 -23.94 -1.25 -8.75
C SER A 26 -25.21 -2.02 -8.47
N SER A 27 -25.11 -3.04 -7.61
CA SER A 27 -26.27 -3.73 -7.03
C SER A 27 -27.23 -2.69 -6.46
N VAL A 28 -28.52 -2.80 -6.79
CA VAL A 28 -29.59 -1.94 -6.25
C VAL A 28 -29.44 -1.84 -4.73
N PRO A 29 -29.48 -0.64 -4.14
CA PRO A 29 -29.27 -0.48 -2.70
C PRO A 29 -30.35 -1.25 -1.93
N ILE A 30 -29.91 -2.16 -1.06
CA ILE A 30 -30.80 -2.90 -0.16
C ILE A 30 -31.18 -1.96 0.99
N ILE A 31 -32.40 -1.43 0.92
CA ILE A 31 -32.92 -0.48 1.91
C ILE A 31 -32.83 -1.08 3.31
N GLY A 32 -32.19 -0.36 4.24
CA GLY A 32 -32.04 -0.74 5.65
C GLY A 32 -30.79 -1.55 5.97
N LEU A 33 -30.08 -2.11 4.98
CA LEU A 33 -28.86 -2.88 5.22
C LEU A 33 -27.71 -2.00 5.76
N ASP A 34 -27.57 -0.79 5.19
CA ASP A 34 -26.59 0.21 5.62
C ASP A 34 -26.80 0.63 7.08
N THR A 35 -28.06 0.93 7.44
CA THR A 35 -28.45 1.32 8.79
C THR A 35 -28.16 0.20 9.79
N PHE A 36 -28.52 -1.05 9.43
CA PHE A 36 -28.27 -2.22 10.26
C PHE A 36 -26.76 -2.42 10.51
N LEU A 37 -25.94 -2.43 9.46
CA LEU A 37 -24.49 -2.66 9.62
C LEU A 37 -23.80 -1.51 10.35
N SER A 38 -24.26 -0.27 10.17
CA SER A 38 -23.75 0.90 10.90
C SER A 38 -24.16 0.89 12.37
N GLN A 39 -25.31 0.30 12.71
CA GLN A 39 -25.70 0.08 14.10
C GLN A 39 -24.87 -1.05 14.72
N GLN A 40 -24.64 -2.13 13.99
CA GLN A 40 -23.79 -3.24 14.44
C GLN A 40 -22.36 -2.79 14.69
N SER A 41 -21.78 -1.93 13.85
CA SER A 41 -20.42 -1.39 14.11
C SER A 41 -20.30 -0.55 15.37
N ARG A 42 -21.42 0.00 15.89
CA ARG A 42 -21.46 0.72 17.17
C ARG A 42 -21.61 -0.21 18.36
N VAL A 43 -22.33 -1.33 18.19
CA VAL A 43 -22.62 -2.30 19.25
C VAL A 43 -21.47 -3.30 19.40
N ASP A 44 -20.90 -3.75 18.28
CA ASP A 44 -19.78 -4.68 18.19
C ASP A 44 -18.73 -4.14 17.19
N PRO A 45 -17.94 -3.12 17.57
CA PRO A 45 -16.96 -2.50 16.69
C PRO A 45 -15.87 -3.46 16.20
N GLN A 46 -15.62 -4.53 16.97
CA GLN A 46 -14.61 -5.53 16.65
C GLN A 46 -15.14 -6.63 15.71
N ALA A 47 -16.44 -6.60 15.39
CA ALA A 47 -17.15 -7.62 14.63
C ALA A 47 -16.91 -9.04 15.18
N THR A 48 -17.03 -9.20 16.49
CA THR A 48 -16.85 -10.50 17.17
C THR A 48 -17.98 -11.48 16.84
N ASN A 49 -19.20 -10.95 16.64
CA ASN A 49 -20.39 -11.72 16.34
C ASN A 49 -20.73 -11.75 14.85
N ASP A 50 -21.27 -12.88 14.37
CA ASP A 50 -21.76 -13.01 13.00
C ASP A 50 -23.04 -12.17 12.80
N SER A 51 -22.89 -11.01 12.13
CA SER A 51 -24.00 -10.11 11.83
C SER A 51 -25.07 -10.74 10.93
N PHE A 52 -24.76 -11.82 10.21
CA PHE A 52 -25.72 -12.51 9.36
C PHE A 52 -26.85 -13.15 10.19
N LEU A 53 -26.54 -13.62 11.40
CA LEU A 53 -27.49 -14.28 12.27
C LEU A 53 -28.58 -13.32 12.78
N SER A 54 -28.23 -12.06 12.99
CA SER A 54 -29.14 -11.01 13.47
C SER A 54 -29.91 -10.27 12.35
N LEU A 55 -29.71 -10.64 11.07
CA LEU A 55 -30.47 -10.07 9.95
C LEU A 55 -31.95 -10.47 10.00
N SER A 56 -32.82 -9.50 9.75
CA SER A 56 -34.26 -9.74 9.58
C SER A 56 -34.55 -10.64 8.36
N SER A 57 -35.68 -11.34 8.39
CA SER A 57 -36.14 -12.15 7.25
C SER A 57 -36.35 -11.32 5.97
N SER A 58 -36.75 -10.04 6.10
CA SER A 58 -36.89 -9.12 4.98
C SER A 58 -35.56 -8.78 4.31
N LEU A 59 -34.50 -8.55 5.10
CA LEU A 59 -33.16 -8.30 4.57
C LEU A 59 -32.57 -9.57 3.94
N LYS A 60 -32.71 -10.73 4.60
CA LYS A 60 -32.29 -12.03 4.02
C LYS A 60 -32.98 -12.33 2.69
N SER A 61 -34.29 -12.07 2.58
CA SER A 61 -35.06 -12.21 1.33
C SER A 61 -34.61 -11.20 0.25
N SER A 62 -34.13 -10.02 0.64
CA SER A 62 -33.60 -9.04 -0.32
C SER A 62 -32.22 -9.45 -0.84
N LEU A 63 -31.38 -10.02 0.03
CA LEU A 63 -30.09 -10.59 -0.36
C LEU A 63 -30.22 -11.80 -1.28
N SER A 64 -31.28 -12.60 -1.18
CA SER A 64 -31.50 -13.75 -2.09
C SER A 64 -32.09 -13.38 -3.45
N ARG A 65 -32.70 -12.19 -3.59
CA ARG A 65 -33.32 -11.71 -4.85
C ARG A 65 -32.35 -11.06 -5.82
N SER A 66 -31.12 -10.76 -5.38
CA SER A 66 -30.06 -10.27 -6.28
C SER A 66 -29.78 -11.31 -7.36
N LEU A 67 -29.58 -10.89 -8.62
CA LEU A 67 -29.36 -11.82 -9.73
C LEU A 67 -28.20 -12.78 -9.42
N SER A 68 -28.46 -14.07 -9.56
CA SER A 68 -27.44 -15.11 -9.51
C SER A 68 -26.50 -14.90 -10.70
N SER A 69 -25.31 -14.37 -10.42
CA SER A 69 -24.24 -14.21 -11.39
C SER A 69 -23.45 -15.51 -11.54
N SER A 70 -22.83 -15.72 -12.71
CA SER A 70 -22.00 -16.89 -12.92
C SER A 70 -20.77 -16.86 -12.00
N HIS A 71 -20.17 -18.02 -11.74
CA HIS A 71 -18.91 -18.13 -10.99
C HIS A 71 -17.83 -17.16 -11.55
N SER A 72 -17.68 -17.09 -12.87
CA SER A 72 -16.72 -16.19 -13.53
C SER A 72 -17.02 -14.71 -13.29
N ASP A 73 -18.30 -14.33 -13.25
CA ASP A 73 -18.71 -12.96 -12.96
C ASP A 73 -18.46 -12.59 -11.50
N LYS A 74 -18.63 -13.54 -10.57
CA LYS A 74 -18.32 -13.36 -9.15
C LYS A 74 -16.83 -13.11 -8.93
N ILE A 75 -15.95 -13.90 -9.56
CA ILE A 75 -14.49 -13.67 -9.53
C ILE A 75 -14.16 -12.30 -10.15
N ARG A 76 -14.72 -11.98 -11.32
CA ARG A 76 -14.48 -10.70 -11.98
C ARG A 76 -14.91 -9.52 -11.10
N SER A 77 -16.03 -9.65 -10.39
CA SER A 77 -16.50 -8.63 -9.44
C SER A 77 -15.52 -8.43 -8.28
N LEU A 78 -14.97 -9.50 -7.69
CA LEU A 78 -13.98 -9.39 -6.62
C LEU A 78 -12.68 -8.71 -7.11
N LEU A 79 -12.20 -9.10 -8.29
CA LEU A 79 -10.98 -8.53 -8.90
C LEU A 79 -11.18 -7.12 -9.47
N SER A 80 -12.42 -6.62 -9.52
CA SER A 80 -12.75 -5.26 -9.96
C SER A 80 -12.77 -4.22 -8.83
N LEU A 81 -12.58 -4.65 -7.57
CA LEU A 81 -12.53 -3.76 -6.42
C LEU A 81 -11.37 -2.76 -6.59
N SER A 82 -11.72 -1.47 -6.58
CA SER A 82 -10.80 -0.36 -6.75
C SER A 82 -11.00 0.68 -5.67
N LEU A 83 -9.91 1.13 -5.06
CA LEU A 83 -9.86 2.12 -3.99
C LEU A 83 -9.64 3.53 -4.59
N PRO A 84 -10.68 4.37 -4.68
CA PRO A 84 -10.48 5.77 -5.06
C PRO A 84 -9.82 6.53 -3.92
N LEU A 85 -8.77 7.29 -4.21
CA LEU A 85 -8.08 8.10 -3.22
C LEU A 85 -8.05 9.56 -3.67
N SER A 86 -8.52 10.45 -2.81
CA SER A 86 -8.58 11.89 -3.08
C SER A 86 -7.28 12.58 -2.71
N LEU A 87 -6.71 13.30 -3.68
CA LEU A 87 -5.56 14.19 -3.49
C LEU A 87 -5.96 15.60 -3.91
N HIS A 88 -5.88 16.53 -2.96
CA HIS A 88 -6.14 17.95 -3.18
C HIS A 88 -4.81 18.67 -3.41
N VAL A 89 -4.62 19.23 -4.60
CA VAL A 89 -3.43 19.97 -4.98
C VAL A 89 -3.71 21.47 -4.86
N CYS A 90 -3.03 22.11 -3.92
CA CYS A 90 -3.12 23.54 -3.67
C CYS A 90 -1.95 24.25 -4.32
N LEU A 91 -2.21 25.01 -5.38
CA LEU A 91 -1.19 25.82 -6.06
C LEU A 91 -1.11 27.20 -5.42
N VAL A 92 0.05 27.52 -4.83
CA VAL A 92 0.26 28.72 -4.02
C VAL A 92 1.28 29.64 -4.71
N GLY A 93 0.77 30.69 -5.36
CA GLY A 93 1.59 31.71 -6.03
C GLY A 93 1.01 32.15 -7.37
N ASP A 94 1.29 33.41 -7.75
CA ASP A 94 0.72 34.03 -8.96
C ASP A 94 1.32 33.50 -10.27
N SER A 95 2.45 32.79 -10.18
CA SER A 95 3.14 32.18 -11.31
C SER A 95 2.48 30.91 -11.84
N PHE A 96 1.56 30.31 -11.08
CA PHE A 96 0.83 29.14 -11.55
C PHE A 96 -0.26 29.56 -12.54
N PRO A 97 -0.41 28.82 -13.65
CA PRO A 97 -1.42 29.16 -14.63
C PRO A 97 -2.83 28.87 -14.09
N SER A 98 -3.66 29.91 -14.00
CA SER A 98 -5.00 29.85 -13.38
C SER A 98 -6.14 29.52 -14.35
N SER A 99 -5.85 29.20 -15.61
CA SER A 99 -6.87 28.88 -16.60
C SER A 99 -7.44 27.47 -16.43
N SER A 100 -8.73 27.29 -16.72
CA SER A 100 -9.38 25.97 -16.76
C SER A 100 -8.68 24.98 -17.71
N SER A 101 -8.09 25.51 -18.80
CA SER A 101 -7.25 24.73 -19.74
C SER A 101 -5.96 24.19 -19.12
N SER A 102 -5.43 24.81 -18.08
CA SER A 102 -4.21 24.35 -17.40
C SER A 102 -4.51 23.22 -16.43
N SER A 103 -5.64 23.30 -15.72
CA SER A 103 -6.13 22.21 -14.88
C SER A 103 -6.48 20.97 -15.70
N SER A 104 -7.15 21.13 -16.85
CA SER A 104 -7.45 19.99 -17.73
C SER A 104 -6.19 19.37 -18.33
N LEU A 105 -5.18 20.18 -18.66
CA LEU A 105 -3.90 19.69 -19.17
C LEU A 105 -3.09 18.94 -18.10
N LEU A 106 -3.06 19.44 -16.86
CA LEU A 106 -2.45 18.75 -15.71
C LEU A 106 -3.10 17.37 -15.49
N SER A 107 -4.44 17.35 -15.44
CA SER A 107 -5.20 16.10 -15.33
C SER A 107 -4.92 15.15 -16.48
N SER A 108 -4.78 15.66 -17.71
CA SER A 108 -4.43 14.84 -18.89
C SER A 108 -3.05 14.20 -18.75
N PHE A 109 -2.04 14.93 -18.27
CA PHE A 109 -0.71 14.37 -18.03
C PHE A 109 -0.69 13.30 -16.94
N LEU A 110 -1.42 13.52 -15.85
CA LEU A 110 -1.57 12.52 -14.78
C LEU A 110 -2.30 11.26 -15.28
N SER A 111 -3.39 11.45 -16.05
CA SER A 111 -4.15 10.35 -16.65
C SER A 111 -3.27 9.49 -17.56
N ALA A 112 -2.36 10.10 -18.31
CA ALA A 112 -1.43 9.39 -19.19
C ALA A 112 -0.31 8.65 -18.44
N SER A 113 -0.04 9.01 -17.17
CA SER A 113 1.04 8.44 -16.35
C SER A 113 0.61 7.19 -15.57
N LEU A 114 -0.70 7.00 -15.37
CA LEU A 114 -1.29 5.82 -14.72
C LEU A 114 -1.07 4.56 -15.59
N SER A 115 -0.10 3.72 -15.20
CA SER A 115 0.26 2.50 -15.96
C SER A 115 -0.08 1.19 -15.25
N SER A 116 -0.23 1.22 -13.93
CA SER A 116 -0.69 0.10 -13.10
C SER A 116 -1.60 0.68 -12.03
N ASP A 117 -2.73 0.02 -11.81
CA ASP A 117 -3.73 0.36 -10.83
C ASP A 117 -3.68 -0.58 -9.62
N ASN A 118 -2.80 -1.58 -9.56
CA ASN A 118 -2.70 -2.49 -8.40
C ASN A 118 -1.78 -1.94 -7.31
N PHE A 119 -2.13 -2.22 -6.05
CA PHE A 119 -1.15 -2.10 -4.96
C PHE A 119 -0.02 -3.11 -5.13
N HIS A 120 1.20 -2.69 -4.81
CA HIS A 120 2.40 -3.50 -5.03
C HIS A 120 3.08 -3.92 -3.74
N VAL A 121 3.81 -5.04 -3.81
CA VAL A 121 4.62 -5.56 -2.70
C VAL A 121 6.08 -5.67 -3.15
N ILE A 122 6.99 -5.03 -2.41
CA ILE A 122 8.44 -5.15 -2.59
C ILE A 122 8.90 -6.40 -1.85
N THR A 123 8.68 -7.57 -2.44
CA THR A 123 9.16 -8.85 -1.92
C THR A 123 10.55 -9.16 -2.48
N PRO A 124 11.52 -9.57 -1.65
CA PRO A 124 12.80 -10.08 -2.14
C PRO A 124 12.71 -11.57 -2.55
N PHE A 125 11.52 -12.18 -2.48
CA PHE A 125 11.29 -13.60 -2.78
C PHE A 125 10.57 -13.75 -4.12
N ASP A 126 11.20 -14.44 -5.07
CA ASP A 126 10.75 -14.63 -6.46
C ASP A 126 9.40 -15.38 -6.61
N THR A 127 8.91 -16.03 -5.55
CA THR A 127 7.72 -16.89 -5.61
C THR A 127 6.40 -16.15 -5.38
N LEU A 128 6.44 -14.89 -4.94
CA LEU A 128 5.24 -14.09 -4.65
C LEU A 128 4.95 -13.12 -5.79
N LEU A 129 3.67 -13.02 -6.19
CA LEU A 129 3.22 -11.97 -7.10
C LEU A 129 3.45 -10.60 -6.43
N HIS A 130 4.17 -9.70 -7.11
CA HIS A 130 4.43 -8.32 -6.65
C HIS A 130 3.20 -7.40 -6.70
N ARG A 131 1.99 -7.95 -6.61
CA ARG A 131 0.72 -7.22 -6.70
C ARG A 131 -0.31 -7.81 -5.75
N LEU A 132 -1.13 -6.94 -5.17
CA LEU A 132 -2.35 -7.32 -4.48
C LEU A 132 -3.53 -7.30 -5.46
N ALA A 133 -4.60 -8.05 -5.15
CA ALA A 133 -5.80 -8.12 -5.99
C ALA A 133 -6.53 -6.78 -6.12
N VAL A 134 -6.45 -5.95 -5.09
CA VAL A 134 -7.15 -4.66 -4.98
C VAL A 134 -6.45 -3.60 -5.84
N ARG A 135 -7.25 -2.84 -6.56
CA ARG A 135 -6.79 -1.70 -7.36
C ARG A 135 -6.92 -0.39 -6.60
N HIS A 136 -6.29 0.67 -7.09
CA HIS A 136 -6.40 2.04 -6.62
C HIS A 136 -6.60 2.98 -7.81
N SER A 137 -7.25 4.11 -7.56
CA SER A 137 -7.38 5.20 -8.52
C SER A 137 -7.14 6.54 -7.85
N LEU A 138 -6.61 7.49 -8.61
CA LEU A 138 -6.37 8.85 -8.17
C LEU A 138 -7.56 9.74 -8.53
N HIS A 139 -8.21 10.33 -7.52
CA HIS A 139 -9.16 11.40 -7.69
C HIS A 139 -8.47 12.72 -7.35
N LEU A 140 -8.16 13.51 -8.38
CA LEU A 140 -7.44 14.77 -8.23
C LEU A 140 -8.41 15.95 -8.14
N ASP A 141 -8.22 16.79 -7.15
CA ASP A 141 -8.83 18.12 -7.07
C ASP A 141 -7.72 19.18 -7.05
N VAL A 142 -7.88 20.27 -7.80
CA VAL A 142 -6.83 21.30 -7.96
C VAL A 142 -7.41 22.66 -7.63
N SER A 143 -6.85 23.31 -6.61
CA SER A 143 -7.22 24.64 -6.17
C SER A 143 -6.06 25.62 -6.29
N ASN A 144 -6.37 26.91 -6.39
CA ASN A 144 -5.38 28.00 -6.37
C ASN A 144 -5.60 28.86 -5.13
N SER A 145 -4.53 29.14 -4.38
CA SER A 145 -4.60 29.89 -3.11
C SER A 145 -3.64 31.10 -3.14
N PRO A 146 -3.95 32.17 -3.89
CA PRO A 146 -3.09 33.35 -4.01
C PRO A 146 -3.01 34.17 -2.70
N SER A 147 -4.05 34.14 -1.86
CA SER A 147 -4.08 34.82 -0.57
C SER A 147 -2.97 34.32 0.37
N LEU A 148 -2.75 33.00 0.40
CA LEU A 148 -1.71 32.33 1.19
C LEU A 148 -0.30 32.72 0.73
N ALA A 149 -0.11 32.94 -0.58
CA ALA A 149 1.18 33.27 -1.17
C ALA A 149 1.77 34.58 -0.62
N SER A 150 0.94 35.59 -0.37
CA SER A 150 1.40 36.89 0.14
C SER A 150 2.01 36.79 1.54
N LEU A 151 1.36 36.04 2.44
CA LEU A 151 1.80 35.81 3.82
C LEU A 151 3.07 34.95 3.86
N LEU A 152 3.10 33.88 3.08
CA LEU A 152 4.27 33.01 2.96
C LEU A 152 5.48 33.76 2.37
N SER A 153 5.28 34.53 1.30
CA SER A 153 6.35 35.33 0.67
C SER A 153 6.94 36.36 1.64
N LYS A 154 6.09 37.03 2.44
CA LYS A 154 6.55 37.98 3.47
C LYS A 154 7.35 37.29 4.57
N THR A 155 6.86 36.16 5.07
CA THR A 155 7.51 35.39 6.14
C THR A 155 8.87 34.86 5.66
N LEU A 156 8.91 34.28 4.46
CA LEU A 156 10.12 33.76 3.87
C LEU A 156 11.17 34.86 3.65
N LYS A 157 10.78 36.03 3.11
CA LYS A 157 11.69 37.18 2.97
C LYS A 157 12.29 37.59 4.32
N SER A 158 11.46 37.67 5.36
CA SER A 158 11.91 38.00 6.71
C SER A 158 12.93 36.98 7.24
N GLU A 159 12.72 35.68 6.97
CA GLU A 159 13.66 34.64 7.38
C GLU A 159 14.96 34.68 6.60
N ILE A 160 14.89 34.92 5.28
CA ILE A 160 16.07 35.07 4.41
C ILE A 160 16.92 36.27 4.84
N ASP A 161 16.29 37.40 5.15
CA ASP A 161 16.98 38.62 5.58
C ASP A 161 17.63 38.46 6.96
N ARG A 162 17.01 37.66 7.85
CA ARG A 162 17.55 37.34 9.18
C ARG A 162 18.68 36.31 9.13
N THR A 163 18.66 35.40 8.16
CA THR A 163 19.59 34.27 8.10
C THR A 163 20.96 34.74 7.58
N PRO A 164 22.04 34.56 8.35
CA PRO A 164 23.37 34.94 7.90
C PRO A 164 23.83 34.06 6.73
N SER A 165 24.50 34.67 5.77
CA SER A 165 25.11 33.93 4.66
C SER A 165 26.23 33.02 5.15
N SER A 166 26.21 31.78 4.69
CA SER A 166 27.28 30.82 4.98
C SER A 166 28.38 30.93 3.93
N LEU A 167 29.65 30.94 4.36
CA LEU A 167 30.80 30.80 3.44
C LEU A 167 30.90 29.39 2.84
N ARG A 168 30.15 28.44 3.38
CA ARG A 168 30.29 27.00 3.16
C ARG A 168 29.23 26.44 2.22
N SER A 169 28.05 27.03 2.20
CA SER A 169 26.93 26.60 1.36
C SER A 169 26.47 27.78 0.51
N PRO A 170 26.21 27.58 -0.79
CA PRO A 170 25.56 28.61 -1.60
C PRO A 170 24.10 28.84 -1.19
N LEU A 171 23.47 27.87 -0.50
CA LEU A 171 22.08 27.95 -0.04
C LEU A 171 22.03 28.46 1.41
N LEU A 172 21.17 29.44 1.66
CA LEU A 172 20.78 29.82 3.01
C LEU A 172 19.94 28.72 3.68
N SER A 173 20.20 28.48 4.96
CA SER A 173 19.48 27.50 5.78
C SER A 173 18.29 28.14 6.48
N VAL A 174 17.10 27.97 5.91
CA VAL A 174 15.84 28.51 6.47
C VAL A 174 15.14 27.43 7.29
N PRO A 175 14.65 27.70 8.51
CA PRO A 175 13.91 26.71 9.28
C PRO A 175 12.56 26.37 8.62
N TYR A 176 12.29 25.09 8.38
CA TYR A 176 11.02 24.64 7.76
C TYR A 176 9.78 25.09 8.54
N SER A 177 9.89 25.19 9.87
CA SER A 177 8.78 25.49 10.78
C SER A 177 8.11 26.83 10.51
N ALA A 178 8.85 27.81 9.96
CA ALA A 178 8.32 29.13 9.64
C ALA A 178 7.25 29.08 8.54
N VAL A 179 7.42 28.20 7.55
CA VAL A 179 6.47 27.97 6.46
C VAL A 179 5.41 26.96 6.89
N ASP A 180 5.84 25.89 7.57
CA ASP A 180 4.96 24.81 8.01
C ASP A 180 3.84 25.31 8.93
N GLN A 181 4.14 26.21 9.87
CA GLN A 181 3.14 26.75 10.79
C GLN A 181 1.99 27.47 10.06
N ILE A 182 2.30 28.18 8.96
CA ILE A 182 1.30 28.91 8.17
C ILE A 182 0.46 27.93 7.35
N ILE A 183 1.09 26.95 6.72
CA ILE A 183 0.39 25.93 5.91
C ILE A 183 -0.49 25.05 6.79
N ARG A 184 0.00 24.69 7.98
CA ARG A 184 -0.79 23.96 8.98
C ARG A 184 -2.07 24.73 9.36
N GLN A 185 -1.96 26.03 9.62
CA GLN A 185 -3.12 26.87 9.95
C GLN A 185 -4.13 26.95 8.80
N ASP A 186 -3.64 27.01 7.56
CA ASP A 186 -4.49 26.98 6.37
C ASP A 186 -5.21 25.64 6.21
N PHE A 187 -4.47 24.53 6.35
CA PHE A 187 -5.02 23.18 6.35
C PHE A 187 -6.09 22.97 7.44
N GLU A 188 -5.83 23.39 8.68
CA GLU A 188 -6.79 23.30 9.79
C GLU A 188 -8.05 24.15 9.55
N LYS A 189 -7.91 25.30 8.88
CA LYS A 189 -9.03 26.19 8.54
C LYS A 189 -9.97 25.57 7.51
N GLU A 190 -9.46 24.80 6.56
CA GLU A 190 -10.29 24.11 5.57
C GLU A 190 -11.17 23.02 6.19
N LYS A 191 -10.87 22.59 7.44
CA LYS A 191 -11.52 21.45 8.11
C LYS A 191 -11.66 20.23 7.19
N PRO A 192 -10.57 19.80 6.55
CA PRO A 192 -10.62 18.74 5.56
C PRO A 192 -11.10 17.46 6.22
N VAL A 193 -12.28 17.00 5.80
CA VAL A 193 -12.86 15.78 6.36
C VAL A 193 -12.16 14.56 5.77
N HIS A 194 -11.81 14.58 4.47
CA HIS A 194 -11.32 13.43 3.71
C HIS A 194 -10.20 13.85 2.75
N GLY A 195 -9.24 12.95 2.50
CA GLY A 195 -8.17 13.14 1.51
C GLY A 195 -6.84 13.64 2.06
N VAL A 196 -5.88 13.83 1.17
CA VAL A 196 -4.54 14.38 1.46
C VAL A 196 -4.34 15.67 0.69
N TYR A 197 -3.67 16.64 1.30
CA TYR A 197 -3.41 17.95 0.75
C TYR A 197 -1.95 18.11 0.33
N LEU A 198 -1.71 18.58 -0.89
CA LEU A 198 -0.38 18.80 -1.44
C LEU A 198 -0.26 20.25 -1.90
N TYR A 199 0.50 21.04 -1.15
CA TYR A 199 0.74 22.43 -1.43
C TYR A 199 2.00 22.58 -2.29
N PHE A 200 1.87 23.17 -3.48
CA PHE A 200 3.02 23.59 -4.27
C PHE A 200 3.22 25.09 -4.14
N LEU A 201 4.38 25.49 -3.63
CA LEU A 201 4.71 26.89 -3.41
C LEU A 201 5.58 27.38 -4.56
N ASN A 202 5.21 28.52 -5.12
CA ASN A 202 6.04 29.30 -6.01
C ASN A 202 5.89 30.78 -5.65
N LEU A 203 6.68 31.21 -4.68
CA LEU A 203 6.55 32.50 -4.00
C LEU A 203 7.33 33.64 -4.69
N GLY A 204 7.80 33.41 -5.92
CA GLY A 204 8.63 34.32 -6.70
C GLY A 204 10.11 34.31 -6.32
N GLN A 205 10.91 35.06 -7.08
CA GLN A 205 12.36 35.13 -6.90
C GLN A 205 12.73 35.83 -5.58
N GLN A 206 13.66 35.23 -4.84
CA GLN A 206 14.19 35.77 -3.59
C GLN A 206 15.57 36.43 -3.79
N SER A 207 15.99 37.24 -2.81
CA SER A 207 17.26 37.97 -2.84
C SER A 207 18.48 37.04 -2.82
N LYS A 208 18.35 35.87 -2.17
CA LYS A 208 19.38 34.85 -2.04
C LYS A 208 18.75 33.46 -2.22
N PRO A 209 19.47 32.48 -2.80
CA PRO A 209 18.99 31.12 -2.88
C PRO A 209 18.98 30.48 -1.47
N TYR A 210 17.97 29.67 -1.20
CA TYR A 210 17.69 29.13 0.12
C TYR A 210 17.18 27.69 0.01
N ALA A 211 17.27 26.95 1.11
CA ALA A 211 16.64 25.66 1.28
C ALA A 211 16.32 25.44 2.77
N TYR A 212 15.42 24.50 3.04
CA TYR A 212 14.93 24.25 4.39
C TYR A 212 15.84 23.32 5.17
N THR A 213 16.08 23.64 6.43
CA THR A 213 16.67 22.73 7.42
C THR A 213 15.59 22.12 8.30
N TYR A 214 15.78 20.87 8.71
CA TYR A 214 14.82 20.07 9.47
C TYR A 214 15.28 19.71 10.89
N GLY A 215 16.56 19.97 11.21
CA GLY A 215 17.16 19.67 12.50
C GLY A 215 17.74 20.92 13.19
N HIS A 216 18.15 20.77 14.45
CA HIS A 216 18.72 21.84 15.26
C HIS A 216 20.24 21.97 15.09
N GLY A 217 20.71 23.14 14.68
CA GLY A 217 22.13 23.48 14.60
C GLY A 217 22.66 23.58 13.16
N ASP A 218 23.86 24.14 13.02
CA ASP A 218 24.48 24.41 11.71
C ASP A 218 25.32 23.24 11.19
N SER A 219 25.46 23.16 9.86
CA SER A 219 26.43 22.28 9.22
C SER A 219 27.87 22.65 9.61
N SER A 220 28.68 21.65 9.96
CA SER A 220 30.11 21.79 10.26
C SER A 220 30.96 21.00 9.24
N PRO A 221 32.30 21.17 9.21
CA PRO A 221 33.14 20.34 8.34
C PRO A 221 33.12 18.85 8.74
N ALA A 222 32.80 18.56 10.00
CA ALA A 222 32.67 17.22 10.54
C ALA A 222 31.22 16.67 10.46
N PHE A 223 30.25 17.50 10.05
CA PHE A 223 28.83 17.12 10.02
C PHE A 223 28.06 17.91 8.97
N SER A 224 27.68 17.24 7.88
CA SER A 224 26.87 17.79 6.80
C SER A 224 25.38 17.59 7.09
N ARG A 225 24.60 18.67 7.12
CA ARG A 225 23.14 18.60 7.15
C ARG A 225 22.58 18.74 5.76
N CYS A 226 21.64 17.88 5.40
CA CYS A 226 20.97 17.98 4.12
C CYS A 226 19.82 18.97 4.22
N HIS A 227 19.82 19.95 3.32
CA HIS A 227 18.76 20.92 3.18
C HIS A 227 17.80 20.50 2.08
N GLY A 228 16.50 20.79 2.21
CA GLY A 228 15.50 20.42 1.22
C GLY A 228 14.44 21.45 0.88
N SER A 229 13.53 21.02 0.02
CA SER A 229 12.43 21.84 -0.52
C SER A 229 11.06 21.28 -0.16
N VAL A 230 11.00 20.20 0.62
CA VAL A 230 9.79 19.43 0.90
C VAL A 230 9.59 19.24 2.39
N TRP A 231 8.35 19.25 2.86
CA TRP A 231 8.00 18.80 4.20
C TRP A 231 6.72 17.98 4.17
N THR A 232 6.75 16.91 4.97
CA THR A 232 5.64 15.99 5.21
C THR A 232 5.10 16.26 6.61
N GLY A 233 3.85 16.71 6.72
CA GLY A 233 3.28 17.06 8.02
C GLY A 233 2.96 15.84 8.89
N LYS A 234 2.67 16.09 10.18
CA LYS A 234 2.08 15.08 11.07
C LYS A 234 0.64 14.73 10.71
N GLU A 235 -0.08 15.70 10.16
CA GLU A 235 -1.43 15.59 9.62
C GLU A 235 -1.36 15.42 8.09
N ARG A 236 -2.49 15.16 7.42
CA ARG A 236 -2.56 14.76 6.00
C ARG A 236 -2.32 15.91 5.01
N TYR A 237 -1.27 16.69 5.23
CA TYR A 237 -0.76 17.68 4.28
C TYR A 237 0.74 17.57 4.06
N ILE A 238 1.16 18.02 2.89
CA ILE A 238 2.54 18.06 2.42
C ILE A 238 2.72 19.39 1.73
N TRP A 239 3.91 19.98 1.83
CA TRP A 239 4.25 21.12 1.00
C TRP A 239 5.59 20.93 0.28
N VAL A 240 5.63 21.45 -0.94
CA VAL A 240 6.79 21.43 -1.83
C VAL A 240 7.03 22.86 -2.30
N ASP A 241 8.14 23.44 -1.89
CA ASP A 241 8.57 24.76 -2.35
C ASP A 241 9.44 24.62 -3.60
N LEU A 242 8.85 24.93 -4.75
CA LEU A 242 9.53 24.84 -6.03
C LEU A 242 10.59 25.96 -6.21
N GLY A 243 10.51 27.03 -5.39
CA GLY A 243 11.50 28.12 -5.38
C GLY A 243 12.70 27.85 -4.47
N ALA A 244 12.63 26.86 -3.58
CA ALA A 244 13.75 26.45 -2.75
C ALA A 244 14.76 25.59 -3.54
N GLY A 245 16.06 25.81 -3.33
CA GLY A 245 17.14 25.09 -4.00
C GLY A 245 17.96 25.93 -5.00
N PRO A 246 18.54 25.32 -6.06
CA PRO A 246 18.40 23.91 -6.40
C PRO A 246 19.10 23.01 -5.38
N VAL A 247 18.39 21.98 -4.92
CA VAL A 247 18.93 20.93 -4.05
C VAL A 247 19.37 19.73 -4.88
N ASP A 248 20.30 18.95 -4.33
CA ASP A 248 20.79 17.71 -4.92
C ASP A 248 20.95 16.65 -3.82
N TYR A 249 20.57 15.41 -4.12
CA TYR A 249 20.70 14.26 -3.24
C TYR A 249 21.06 13.02 -4.04
N GLY A 250 21.79 12.11 -3.44
CA GLY A 250 21.91 10.76 -3.99
C GLY A 250 23.29 10.17 -3.75
N PRO A 251 23.57 9.02 -4.38
CA PRO A 251 24.91 8.44 -4.42
C PRO A 251 25.93 9.43 -4.96
N ALA A 252 27.06 9.59 -4.27
CA ALA A 252 28.10 10.55 -4.61
C ALA A 252 28.95 10.13 -5.82
N ILE A 253 29.04 8.81 -6.09
CA ILE A 253 29.91 8.25 -7.14
C ILE A 253 29.09 7.46 -8.16
N SER A 254 28.32 6.48 -7.69
CA SER A 254 27.55 5.58 -8.56
C SER A 254 26.35 5.02 -7.81
N GLY A 255 25.20 4.99 -8.47
CA GLY A 255 23.97 4.39 -7.97
C GLY A 255 22.76 5.06 -8.59
N ASP A 256 21.59 4.50 -8.33
CA ASP A 256 20.32 4.98 -8.85
C ASP A 256 19.68 6.01 -7.91
N GLY A 257 18.66 6.71 -8.42
CA GLY A 257 17.82 7.61 -7.62
C GLY A 257 18.41 8.97 -7.30
N VAL A 258 19.53 9.34 -7.93
CA VAL A 258 20.12 10.68 -7.80
C VAL A 258 19.10 11.74 -8.19
N LEU A 259 18.90 12.71 -7.29
CA LEU A 259 18.28 13.99 -7.56
C LEU A 259 19.36 14.97 -8.06
N PRO A 260 19.44 15.25 -9.37
CA PRO A 260 20.46 16.13 -9.92
C PRO A 260 20.24 17.60 -9.57
N ARG A 261 21.34 18.35 -9.47
CA ARG A 261 21.31 19.79 -9.24
C ARG A 261 20.90 20.55 -10.50
N GLY A 262 19.84 21.34 -10.41
CA GLY A 262 19.55 22.41 -11.38
C GLY A 262 19.15 21.96 -12.81
N GLU A 263 19.07 20.65 -13.08
CA GLU A 263 18.78 20.12 -14.41
C GLU A 263 17.88 18.86 -14.35
N PHE A 264 16.95 18.72 -15.30
CA PHE A 264 16.15 17.52 -15.62
C PHE A 264 15.26 16.89 -14.52
N HIS A 265 15.16 17.48 -13.32
CA HIS A 265 14.25 17.01 -12.26
C HIS A 265 13.16 18.05 -11.93
N PRO A 266 11.89 17.65 -11.68
CA PRO A 266 10.82 18.60 -11.37
C PRO A 266 11.09 19.58 -10.21
N LEU A 267 11.73 19.11 -9.12
CA LEU A 267 12.14 19.99 -8.00
C LEU A 267 13.26 20.98 -8.38
N ALA A 268 14.01 20.72 -9.46
CA ALA A 268 15.08 21.57 -9.96
C ALA A 268 14.67 22.39 -11.19
N ALA A 269 13.50 22.11 -11.79
CA ALA A 269 13.08 22.64 -13.08
C ALA A 269 12.82 24.15 -13.08
N LEU A 270 12.45 24.74 -11.93
CA LEU A 270 12.31 26.21 -11.79
C LEU A 270 13.66 26.93 -11.61
N HIS A 271 14.71 26.19 -11.25
CA HIS A 271 16.08 26.71 -11.20
C HIS A 271 16.76 26.62 -12.58
N GLY A 272 16.32 25.69 -13.42
CA GLY A 272 16.44 25.79 -14.87
C GLY A 272 15.43 26.82 -15.41
N ARG A 273 15.65 27.43 -16.58
CA ARG A 273 14.60 28.25 -17.22
C ARG A 273 13.52 27.30 -17.75
N PRO A 274 12.31 27.20 -17.17
CA PRO A 274 11.27 26.34 -17.74
C PRO A 274 10.95 26.86 -19.14
N LYS A 275 11.16 26.00 -20.15
CA LYS A 275 11.10 26.41 -21.57
C LYS A 275 9.67 26.76 -22.02
N SER A 276 8.63 26.36 -21.26
CA SER A 276 7.22 26.68 -21.52
C SER A 276 6.31 26.35 -20.32
N GLN A 277 5.08 26.89 -20.32
CA GLN A 277 4.01 26.52 -19.37
C GLN A 277 3.68 25.02 -19.41
N LYS A 278 3.74 24.41 -20.61
CA LYS A 278 3.48 22.97 -20.78
C LYS A 278 4.53 22.11 -20.08
N ALA A 279 5.80 22.53 -20.10
CA ALA A 279 6.87 21.85 -19.38
C ALA A 279 6.66 21.92 -17.87
N LEU A 280 6.32 23.10 -17.34
CA LEU A 280 6.02 23.27 -15.91
C LEU A 280 4.87 22.36 -15.44
N LEU A 281 3.78 22.27 -16.23
CA LEU A 281 2.65 21.39 -15.90
C LEU A 281 3.00 19.90 -16.00
N ALA A 282 3.92 19.51 -16.89
CA ALA A 282 4.40 18.14 -16.96
C ALA A 282 5.29 17.78 -15.75
N ASP A 283 6.16 18.70 -15.33
CA ASP A 283 6.98 18.54 -14.12
C ASP A 283 6.10 18.45 -12.86
N LEU A 284 5.08 19.32 -12.77
CA LEU A 284 4.09 19.28 -11.70
C LEU A 284 3.31 17.95 -11.69
N ALA A 285 2.85 17.48 -12.86
CA ALA A 285 2.21 16.18 -12.98
C ALA A 285 3.12 15.05 -12.47
N SER A 286 4.41 15.09 -12.82
CA SER A 286 5.39 14.11 -12.35
C SER A 286 5.55 14.13 -10.83
N LEU A 287 5.57 15.31 -10.20
CA LEU A 287 5.64 15.45 -8.74
C LEU A 287 4.37 14.94 -8.06
N VAL A 288 3.20 15.32 -8.57
CA VAL A 288 1.91 14.85 -8.05
C VAL A 288 1.81 13.33 -8.15
N TRP A 289 2.24 12.76 -9.28
CA TRP A 289 2.27 11.31 -9.48
C TRP A 289 3.23 10.60 -8.52
N SER A 290 4.46 11.11 -8.39
CA SER A 290 5.45 10.57 -7.44
C SER A 290 4.95 10.67 -5.99
N ALA A 291 4.36 11.80 -5.60
CA ALA A 291 3.74 12.01 -4.29
C ALA A 291 2.60 11.01 -4.04
N TYR A 292 1.73 10.80 -5.02
CA TYR A 292 0.67 9.81 -4.93
C TYR A 292 1.23 8.41 -4.69
N GLN A 293 2.23 8.00 -5.48
CA GLN A 293 2.83 6.66 -5.37
C GLN A 293 3.57 6.43 -4.06
N VAL A 294 4.29 7.41 -3.54
CA VAL A 294 5.13 7.23 -2.34
C VAL A 294 4.37 7.53 -1.05
N LEU A 295 3.40 8.44 -1.08
CA LEU A 295 2.82 9.00 0.13
C LEU A 295 1.40 8.47 0.39
N LEU A 296 0.60 8.23 -0.66
CA LEU A 296 -0.79 7.76 -0.53
C LEU A 296 -0.93 6.27 -0.83
N VAL A 297 -0.23 5.77 -1.86
CA VAL A 297 -0.22 4.35 -2.25
C VAL A 297 1.19 3.72 -2.24
N PRO A 298 2.05 3.94 -1.22
CA PRO A 298 3.34 3.28 -1.16
C PRO A 298 3.20 1.77 -1.28
N SER A 299 4.16 1.18 -1.98
CA SER A 299 4.29 -0.28 -2.03
C SER A 299 4.43 -0.84 -0.61
N LEU A 300 3.91 -2.03 -0.38
CA LEU A 300 4.11 -2.75 0.88
C LEU A 300 5.49 -3.37 0.88
N ARG A 301 6.23 -3.26 1.98
CA ARG A 301 7.51 -3.97 2.14
C ARG A 301 7.29 -5.47 2.29
N ILE A 302 6.26 -5.85 3.04
CA ILE A 302 5.80 -7.23 3.26
C ILE A 302 4.28 -7.21 3.46
N PRO A 303 3.56 -8.31 3.17
CA PRO A 303 2.20 -8.49 3.65
C PRO A 303 2.18 -8.57 5.18
N VAL A 304 1.23 -7.91 5.82
CA VAL A 304 1.13 -7.83 7.28
C VAL A 304 -0.27 -8.24 7.75
N PRO A 305 -0.42 -9.38 8.44
CA PRO A 305 -1.70 -9.77 9.01
C PRO A 305 -2.08 -8.87 10.19
N PHE A 306 -3.37 -8.82 10.52
CA PHE A 306 -3.84 -8.16 11.73
C PHE A 306 -3.48 -9.01 12.95
N GLU A 307 -2.84 -8.41 13.95
CA GLU A 307 -2.48 -9.05 15.21
C GLU A 307 -2.83 -8.12 16.36
N LYS A 308 -3.52 -8.62 17.38
CA LYS A 308 -4.01 -7.81 18.51
C LYS A 308 -2.89 -7.38 19.47
N SER A 309 -1.88 -8.23 19.63
CA SER A 309 -0.77 -8.01 20.56
C SER A 309 0.52 -7.90 19.73
N LEU A 310 1.12 -6.71 19.70
CA LEU A 310 2.38 -6.42 19.01
C LEU A 310 3.46 -6.19 20.06
N ILE A 311 4.57 -6.90 19.94
CA ILE A 311 5.66 -6.83 20.93
C ILE A 311 6.98 -6.65 20.21
N VAL A 312 7.75 -5.64 20.59
CA VAL A 312 9.11 -5.40 20.08
C VAL A 312 10.12 -5.80 21.14
N HIS A 313 10.98 -6.75 20.82
CA HIS A 313 12.05 -7.23 21.71
C HIS A 313 13.38 -6.62 21.29
N PHE A 314 13.85 -5.62 22.02
CA PHE A 314 15.21 -5.13 21.89
C PHE A 314 16.17 -6.12 22.52
N ILE A 315 17.03 -6.74 21.71
CA ILE A 315 18.07 -7.66 22.15
C ILE A 315 19.40 -6.93 21.97
N HIS A 316 19.88 -6.31 23.05
CA HIS A 316 21.13 -5.56 23.06
C HIS A 316 22.30 -6.50 23.33
N VAL A 317 23.07 -6.79 22.28
CA VAL A 317 24.32 -7.55 22.37
C VAL A 317 25.44 -6.57 22.63
N PHE A 318 25.91 -6.48 23.87
CA PHE A 318 26.86 -5.46 24.32
C PHE A 318 28.28 -6.02 24.50
N GLY A 319 29.29 -5.27 24.06
CA GLY A 319 30.70 -5.63 24.27
C GLY A 319 31.20 -5.39 25.70
N THR A 320 30.90 -4.22 26.27
CA THR A 320 31.36 -3.79 27.61
C THR A 320 30.15 -3.45 28.50
N GLU A 321 30.19 -3.87 29.77
CA GLU A 321 29.05 -3.74 30.69
C GLU A 321 28.57 -2.29 30.87
N ASN A 322 29.50 -1.34 30.86
CA ASN A 322 29.25 0.09 31.01
C ASN A 322 29.16 0.85 29.66
N GLY A 323 28.88 0.14 28.55
CA GLY A 323 28.90 0.68 27.19
C GLY A 323 28.29 2.08 27.07
N ASP A 324 28.86 2.92 26.20
CA ASP A 324 28.43 4.32 26.07
C ASP A 324 27.01 4.41 25.47
N PRO A 325 26.02 4.90 26.24
CA PRO A 325 24.61 4.96 25.83
C PRO A 325 24.34 6.05 24.79
N SER A 326 25.31 6.91 24.47
CA SER A 326 25.16 7.94 23.44
C SER A 326 24.74 7.31 22.11
N GLY A 327 23.64 7.78 21.52
CA GLY A 327 23.12 7.28 20.24
C GLY A 327 22.32 5.97 20.31
N LEU A 328 21.97 5.47 21.50
CA LEU A 328 21.06 4.34 21.66
C LEU A 328 20.13 4.53 22.87
N ASP A 329 19.20 5.48 22.76
CA ASP A 329 18.13 5.66 23.75
C ASP A 329 16.88 4.83 23.38
N TRP A 330 16.74 3.67 24.02
CA TRP A 330 15.56 2.79 23.89
C TRP A 330 14.24 3.53 24.19
N LYS A 331 14.25 4.44 25.18
CA LYS A 331 13.06 5.20 25.56
C LYS A 331 12.71 6.25 24.52
N ALA A 332 13.70 6.82 23.82
CA ALA A 332 13.43 7.73 22.71
C ALA A 332 12.78 7.01 21.52
N ILE A 333 13.25 5.80 21.20
CA ILE A 333 12.65 4.95 20.16
C ILE A 333 11.22 4.56 20.56
N GLU A 334 11.02 4.06 21.79
CA GLU A 334 9.71 3.71 22.32
C GLU A 334 8.75 4.91 22.29
N ARG A 335 9.20 6.08 22.77
CA ARG A 335 8.41 7.32 22.77
C ARG A 335 7.96 7.70 21.37
N THR A 336 8.83 7.55 20.36
CA THR A 336 8.48 7.85 18.95
C THR A 336 7.26 7.06 18.48
N PHE A 337 7.11 5.80 18.91
CA PHE A 337 5.92 5.01 18.59
C PHE A 337 4.76 5.31 19.53
N MET A 338 5.01 5.34 20.84
CA MET A 338 3.97 5.48 21.86
C MET A 338 3.26 6.82 21.82
N ASP A 339 3.94 7.91 21.44
CA ASP A 339 3.31 9.21 21.21
C ASP A 339 2.23 9.10 20.12
N GLU A 340 2.53 8.42 19.01
CA GLU A 340 1.58 8.23 17.92
C GLU A 340 0.51 7.15 18.26
N VAL A 341 0.76 6.25 19.22
CA VAL A 341 -0.27 5.38 19.78
C VAL A 341 -1.26 6.19 20.63
N ASN A 342 -0.76 7.06 21.49
CA ASN A 342 -1.56 7.90 22.38
C ASN A 342 -2.45 8.89 21.59
N ASP A 343 -1.94 9.37 20.45
CA ASP A 343 -2.69 10.24 19.52
C ASP A 343 -3.67 9.47 18.61
N ASN A 344 -3.87 8.16 18.82
CA ASN A 344 -4.66 7.29 17.94
C ASN A 344 -4.23 7.41 16.47
N GLY A 345 -2.93 7.46 16.21
CA GLY A 345 -2.34 7.63 14.88
C GLY A 345 -1.76 6.35 14.26
N LEU A 346 -1.28 5.39 15.06
CA LEU A 346 -0.52 4.23 14.55
C LEU A 346 -1.29 2.90 14.58
N LEU A 347 -1.89 2.55 15.72
CA LEU A 347 -2.55 1.25 15.91
C LEU A 347 -3.96 1.22 15.32
N LEU A 348 -4.49 0.03 15.06
CA LEU A 348 -5.87 -0.20 14.63
C LEU A 348 -6.69 -0.81 15.76
N ALA A 349 -7.90 -0.29 15.99
CA ALA A 349 -8.89 -0.86 16.89
C ALA A 349 -8.30 -1.21 18.28
N ASP A 350 -8.36 -2.49 18.66
CA ASP A 350 -7.95 -3.01 19.96
C ASP A 350 -6.50 -3.52 20.00
N GLN A 351 -5.67 -3.11 19.04
CA GLN A 351 -4.25 -3.43 19.03
C GLN A 351 -3.52 -2.82 20.23
N SER A 352 -2.57 -3.58 20.77
CA SER A 352 -1.64 -3.13 21.81
C SER A 352 -0.20 -3.25 21.33
N LEU A 353 0.64 -2.29 21.70
CA LEU A 353 2.07 -2.28 21.41
C LEU A 353 2.85 -2.28 22.73
N ARG A 354 3.83 -3.17 22.86
CA ARG A 354 4.72 -3.24 24.02
C ARG A 354 6.18 -3.36 23.58
N PHE A 355 7.07 -2.75 24.35
CA PHE A 355 8.50 -2.86 24.16
C PHE A 355 9.11 -3.61 25.35
N LYS A 356 10.02 -4.54 25.05
CA LYS A 356 10.82 -5.25 26.06
C LYS A 356 12.28 -5.19 25.67
N THR A 357 13.15 -5.06 26.67
CA THR A 357 14.60 -4.96 26.44
C THR A 357 15.30 -6.09 27.18
N TYR A 358 16.15 -6.80 26.45
CA TYR A 358 16.99 -7.89 26.92
C TYR A 358 18.44 -7.55 26.62
N ARG A 359 19.33 -7.99 27.50
CA ARG A 359 20.77 -7.71 27.39
C ARG A 359 21.54 -9.01 27.31
N VAL A 360 22.46 -9.09 26.35
CA VAL A 360 23.33 -10.24 26.11
C VAL A 360 24.77 -9.77 26.07
N SER A 361 25.63 -10.34 26.91
CA SER A 361 27.07 -10.06 26.83
C SER A 361 27.63 -10.72 25.57
N TYR A 362 28.30 -9.94 24.70
CA TYR A 362 28.96 -10.46 23.50
C TYR A 362 30.03 -11.49 23.86
N ALA A 363 30.80 -11.25 24.94
CA ALA A 363 31.83 -12.17 25.42
C ALA A 363 31.26 -13.51 25.92
N GLY A 364 30.06 -13.49 26.49
CA GLY A 364 29.34 -14.67 26.96
C GLY A 364 28.46 -15.35 25.92
N CYS A 365 28.46 -14.90 24.66
CA CYS A 365 27.57 -15.37 23.62
C CYS A 365 28.37 -15.97 22.43
N PRO A 366 28.68 -17.29 22.46
CA PRO A 366 29.41 -17.96 21.38
C PRO A 366 28.74 -17.77 20.01
N ILE A 367 27.41 -17.80 19.94
CA ILE A 367 26.68 -17.63 18.69
C ILE A 367 26.83 -16.20 18.17
N CYS A 368 26.81 -15.18 19.04
CA CYS A 368 27.03 -13.79 18.64
C CYS A 368 28.41 -13.64 17.98
N SER A 369 29.45 -14.21 18.59
CA SER A 369 30.81 -14.17 18.04
C SER A 369 30.92 -14.91 16.69
N PHE A 370 30.27 -16.07 16.58
CA PHE A 370 30.19 -16.84 15.34
C PHE A 370 29.44 -16.08 14.24
N ALA A 371 28.30 -15.46 14.57
CA ALA A 371 27.47 -14.71 13.65
C ALA A 371 28.24 -13.53 13.04
N ILE A 372 28.90 -12.72 13.87
CA ILE A 372 29.74 -11.61 13.43
C ILE A 372 30.89 -12.12 12.56
N SER A 373 31.71 -13.05 13.08
CA SER A 373 32.89 -13.55 12.36
C SER A 373 32.54 -14.18 11.01
N ARG A 374 31.45 -14.94 10.91
CA ARG A 374 31.02 -15.55 9.65
C ARG A 374 30.41 -14.56 8.68
N SER A 375 29.87 -13.46 9.15
CA SER A 375 29.19 -12.48 8.29
C SER A 375 30.07 -11.30 7.89
N THR A 376 31.25 -11.14 8.50
CA THR A 376 32.23 -10.14 8.09
C THR A 376 32.82 -10.47 6.72
N ASN A 377 32.75 -9.50 5.82
CA ASN A 377 33.38 -9.51 4.50
C ASN A 377 34.17 -8.20 4.29
N SER A 378 35.14 -8.22 3.38
CA SER A 378 35.91 -7.02 2.99
C SER A 378 35.47 -6.48 1.63
N TYR A 379 35.54 -5.17 1.44
CA TYR A 379 35.35 -4.50 0.16
C TYR A 379 36.34 -3.35 0.00
N THR A 380 36.58 -2.93 -1.24
CA THR A 380 37.41 -1.75 -1.53
C THR A 380 36.50 -0.58 -1.91
N SER A 381 36.52 0.45 -1.09
CA SER A 381 35.87 1.75 -1.36
C SER A 381 36.83 2.68 -2.10
N ARG A 382 36.27 3.52 -2.96
CA ARG A 382 37.00 4.58 -3.68
C ARG A 382 36.43 5.91 -3.23
N PHE A 383 37.21 6.71 -2.51
CA PHE A 383 36.80 8.06 -2.13
C PHE A 383 37.47 9.08 -3.03
N LEU A 384 36.69 10.07 -3.47
CA LEU A 384 37.19 11.24 -4.19
C LEU A 384 37.22 12.42 -3.20
N PHE A 385 38.38 12.62 -2.58
CA PHE A 385 38.70 13.89 -1.92
C PHE A 385 39.37 14.79 -2.98
N ASP A 386 40.61 15.22 -2.77
CA ASP A 386 41.39 15.90 -3.81
C ASP A 386 41.98 14.94 -4.86
N ASN A 387 42.25 13.69 -4.46
CA ASN A 387 42.71 12.59 -5.31
C ASN A 387 41.93 11.32 -4.97
N TYR A 388 41.83 10.39 -5.93
CA TYR A 388 41.21 9.09 -5.69
C TYR A 388 42.02 8.27 -4.69
N THR A 389 41.43 7.98 -3.53
CA THR A 389 42.01 7.12 -2.49
C THR A 389 41.22 5.82 -2.42
N MET A 390 41.92 4.68 -2.48
CA MET A 390 41.31 3.37 -2.26
C MET A 390 41.50 2.94 -0.82
N ILE A 391 40.42 2.58 -0.14
CA ILE A 391 40.43 2.12 1.25
C ILE A 391 39.74 0.76 1.31
N VAL A 392 40.42 -0.22 1.89
CA VAL A 392 39.83 -1.54 2.19
C VAL A 392 39.06 -1.42 3.49
N ASN A 393 37.76 -1.64 3.42
CA ASN A 393 36.84 -1.59 4.55
C ASN A 393 36.18 -2.96 4.74
N GLU A 394 35.66 -3.18 5.93
CA GLU A 394 34.88 -4.38 6.28
C GLU A 394 33.40 -4.04 6.39
N TYR A 395 32.54 -5.02 6.15
CA TYR A 395 31.10 -4.91 6.32
C TYR A 395 30.50 -6.24 6.78
N LEU A 396 29.30 -6.19 7.35
CA LEU A 396 28.54 -7.36 7.74
C LEU A 396 27.49 -7.69 6.68
N ASP A 397 27.49 -8.92 6.18
CA ASP A 397 26.42 -9.43 5.30
C ASP A 397 25.15 -9.67 6.12
N SER A 398 24.13 -8.84 5.87
CA SER A 398 22.89 -8.86 6.65
C SER A 398 22.10 -10.16 6.44
N LYS A 399 22.11 -10.72 5.23
CA LYS A 399 21.38 -11.96 4.89
C LYS A 399 22.02 -13.16 5.56
N ARG A 400 23.36 -13.18 5.64
CA ARG A 400 24.09 -14.23 6.36
C ARG A 400 23.87 -14.13 7.86
N LEU A 401 23.89 -12.92 8.43
CA LEU A 401 23.53 -12.71 9.83
C LEU A 401 22.11 -13.19 10.11
N HIS A 402 21.13 -12.75 9.30
CA HIS A 402 19.73 -13.17 9.41
C HIS A 402 19.60 -14.69 9.47
N ARG A 403 20.20 -15.41 8.52
CA ARG A 403 20.16 -16.88 8.50
C ARG A 403 20.71 -17.50 9.78
N ILE A 404 21.88 -17.05 10.25
CA ILE A 404 22.51 -17.59 11.47
C ILE A 404 21.63 -17.34 12.70
N LEU A 405 21.03 -16.15 12.81
CA LEU A 405 20.15 -15.78 13.92
C LEU A 405 18.83 -16.58 13.88
N SER A 406 18.23 -16.75 12.71
CA SER A 406 17.04 -17.58 12.53
C SER A 406 17.30 -19.04 12.88
N ASP A 407 18.41 -19.61 12.40
CA ASP A 407 18.78 -21.01 12.67
C ASP A 407 19.11 -21.25 14.15
N SER A 408 19.51 -20.21 14.88
CA SER A 408 19.93 -20.29 16.29
C SER A 408 18.95 -19.61 17.26
N ALA A 409 17.70 -19.36 16.84
CA ALA A 409 16.75 -18.53 17.58
C ALA A 409 16.44 -19.04 19.01
N GLU A 410 16.33 -20.36 19.18
CA GLU A 410 16.08 -20.99 20.50
C GLU A 410 17.24 -20.75 21.47
N GLU A 411 18.47 -20.95 20.99
CA GLU A 411 19.66 -20.77 21.82
C GLU A 411 19.88 -19.29 22.16
N PHE A 412 19.57 -18.38 21.23
CA PHE A 412 19.54 -16.95 21.53
C PHE A 412 18.51 -16.59 22.62
N ARG A 413 17.31 -17.17 22.57
CA ARG A 413 16.30 -16.96 23.61
C ARG A 413 16.80 -17.42 24.98
N ARG A 414 17.47 -18.57 25.05
CA ARG A 414 18.09 -19.06 26.29
C ARG A 414 19.17 -18.13 26.81
N VAL A 415 20.12 -17.73 25.96
CA VAL A 415 21.22 -16.83 26.34
C VAL A 415 20.70 -15.46 26.77
N ALA A 416 19.65 -14.96 26.13
CA ALA A 416 19.01 -13.69 26.46
C ALA A 416 18.00 -13.77 27.62
N SER A 417 17.76 -14.97 28.17
CA SER A 417 16.75 -15.22 29.22
C SER A 417 15.35 -14.69 28.84
N ILE A 418 14.96 -14.89 27.57
CA ILE A 418 13.65 -14.47 27.05
C ILE A 418 12.61 -15.55 27.43
N PRO A 419 11.45 -15.19 28.00
CA PRO A 419 10.37 -16.14 28.29
C PRO A 419 9.86 -16.88 27.06
N GLU A 420 9.43 -18.14 27.22
CA GLU A 420 8.95 -18.97 26.11
C GLU A 420 7.54 -18.61 25.61
N GLU A 421 6.65 -18.15 26.50
CA GLU A 421 5.25 -17.87 26.17
C GLU A 421 4.98 -16.38 26.09
N GLU A 422 4.75 -15.87 24.87
CA GLU A 422 4.21 -14.55 24.64
C GLU A 422 3.08 -14.58 23.60
N ASP A 423 1.88 -14.21 24.03
CA ASP A 423 0.75 -14.08 23.13
C ASP A 423 0.92 -12.87 22.20
N GLY A 424 0.94 -13.15 20.90
CA GLY A 424 0.93 -12.15 19.83
C GLY A 424 2.15 -12.19 18.93
N ARG A 425 2.30 -11.13 18.13
CA ARG A 425 3.39 -10.99 17.18
C ARG A 425 4.59 -10.33 17.83
N VAL A 426 5.63 -11.12 18.03
CA VAL A 426 6.93 -10.68 18.54
C VAL A 426 7.87 -10.33 17.38
N LEU A 427 8.42 -9.12 17.40
CA LEU A 427 9.49 -8.66 16.50
C LEU A 427 10.81 -8.55 17.28
N PRO A 428 11.75 -9.49 17.11
CA PRO A 428 13.11 -9.33 17.65
C PRO A 428 13.90 -8.27 16.88
N VAL A 429 14.55 -7.39 17.64
CA VAL A 429 15.44 -6.32 17.17
C VAL A 429 16.81 -6.55 17.78
N TYR A 430 17.70 -7.18 17.03
CA TYR A 430 19.07 -7.45 17.44
C TYR A 430 19.93 -6.22 17.22
N VAL A 431 20.54 -5.72 18.28
CA VAL A 431 21.48 -4.58 18.21
C VAL A 431 22.85 -5.04 18.66
N PHE A 432 23.76 -5.19 17.70
CA PHE A 432 25.16 -5.54 17.92
C PHE A 432 25.97 -4.27 18.21
N ASP A 433 26.24 -4.05 19.49
CA ASP A 433 27.07 -2.96 19.99
C ASP A 433 28.50 -3.47 20.17
N LEU A 434 29.26 -3.38 19.09
CA LEU A 434 30.56 -4.03 18.96
C LEU A 434 31.68 -3.09 19.44
N ASP A 435 32.54 -3.59 20.32
CA ASP A 435 33.68 -2.86 20.87
C ASP A 435 34.91 -2.81 19.94
N VAL A 436 34.67 -2.64 18.63
CA VAL A 436 35.69 -2.59 17.58
C VAL A 436 35.88 -1.17 17.06
N HIS A 437 37.12 -0.84 16.69
CA HIS A 437 37.48 0.44 16.06
C HIS A 437 37.35 0.40 14.53
N SER A 438 37.16 -0.78 13.92
CA SER A 438 36.77 -0.86 12.51
C SER A 438 35.33 -0.41 12.36
N ILE A 439 35.03 0.33 11.30
CA ILE A 439 33.65 0.69 10.96
C ILE A 439 33.03 -0.53 10.29
N LEU A 440 32.02 -1.11 10.95
CA LEU A 440 31.24 -2.23 10.42
C LEU A 440 29.81 -1.75 10.19
N LEU A 441 29.40 -1.71 8.94
CA LEU A 441 28.02 -1.44 8.52
C LEU A 441 27.43 -2.71 7.91
N LEU A 442 26.10 -2.83 7.96
CA LEU A 442 25.34 -3.88 7.26
C LEU A 442 25.31 -3.57 5.78
N ASP A 443 25.69 -4.55 4.96
CA ASP A 443 25.73 -4.46 3.51
C ASP A 443 26.42 -3.19 2.98
N ARG A 444 27.46 -2.74 3.70
CA ARG A 444 28.28 -1.52 3.45
C ARG A 444 27.60 -0.19 3.75
N TYR A 445 26.27 -0.10 3.69
CA TYR A 445 25.55 1.18 3.70
C TYR A 445 24.67 1.40 4.94
N HIS A 446 24.24 0.32 5.60
CA HIS A 446 23.14 0.38 6.55
C HIS A 446 23.61 0.18 8.00
N GLN A 447 23.10 1.00 8.91
CA GLN A 447 23.24 0.75 10.35
C GLN A 447 22.19 -0.26 10.84
N SER A 448 21.05 -0.36 10.15
CA SER A 448 19.95 -1.26 10.48
C SER A 448 19.30 -1.78 9.20
N VAL A 449 18.98 -3.07 9.19
CA VAL A 449 18.30 -3.75 8.08
C VAL A 449 17.05 -4.47 8.62
N ALA A 450 15.94 -4.29 7.92
CA ALA A 450 14.66 -4.90 8.23
C ALA A 450 14.43 -6.16 7.40
N PHE A 451 14.14 -7.27 8.08
CA PHE A 451 13.65 -8.52 7.50
C PHE A 451 12.17 -8.71 7.82
N LYS A 452 11.54 -9.77 7.28
CA LYS A 452 10.12 -10.05 7.53
C LYS A 452 9.85 -10.38 9.01
N ASP A 453 10.83 -11.00 9.66
CA ASP A 453 10.74 -11.67 10.96
C ASP A 453 11.65 -11.05 12.03
N MET A 454 12.61 -10.18 11.65
CA MET A 454 13.50 -9.52 12.61
C MET A 454 14.08 -8.21 12.07
N VAL A 455 14.67 -7.42 12.95
CA VAL A 455 15.53 -6.29 12.62
C VAL A 455 16.93 -6.57 13.14
N ILE A 456 17.94 -6.24 12.35
CA ILE A 456 19.35 -6.36 12.74
C ILE A 456 19.97 -4.97 12.61
N ALA A 457 20.61 -4.50 13.67
CA ALA A 457 21.38 -3.26 13.68
C ALA A 457 22.78 -3.48 14.23
N VAL A 458 23.72 -2.64 13.80
CA VAL A 458 25.12 -2.66 14.22
C VAL A 458 25.59 -1.25 14.53
N ARG A 459 26.37 -1.14 15.60
CA ARG A 459 27.17 0.05 15.92
C ARG A 459 28.56 -0.36 16.36
N THR A 460 29.52 0.55 16.19
CA THR A 460 30.95 0.35 16.50
C THR A 460 31.48 1.50 17.35
N LYS A 461 32.74 1.41 17.83
CA LYS A 461 33.33 2.47 18.70
C LYS A 461 33.48 3.80 17.98
N ASN A 462 33.91 3.76 16.71
CA ASN A 462 34.04 4.98 15.91
C ASN A 462 32.66 5.62 15.79
N ALA A 463 32.60 6.94 15.96
CA ALA A 463 31.34 7.67 16.03
C ALA A 463 30.85 8.17 14.66
N GLN A 464 31.73 8.25 13.66
CA GLN A 464 31.42 8.82 12.36
C GLN A 464 32.16 8.12 11.22
N THR A 465 31.52 8.04 10.06
CA THR A 465 32.13 7.63 8.79
C THR A 465 31.61 8.49 7.64
N VAL A 466 32.42 8.67 6.61
CA VAL A 466 31.96 9.23 5.33
C VAL A 466 31.06 8.19 4.67
N SER A 467 29.86 8.60 4.26
CA SER A 467 28.95 7.74 3.49
C SER A 467 29.19 7.90 1.99
N ASP A 468 28.69 6.94 1.21
CA ASP A 468 28.70 6.99 -0.25
C ASP A 468 27.61 7.91 -0.82
N TYR A 469 26.92 8.67 0.03
CA TYR A 469 25.89 9.62 -0.34
C TYR A 469 26.41 11.07 -0.27
N SER A 470 25.84 11.93 -1.10
CA SER A 470 26.04 13.37 -1.05
C SER A 470 24.71 14.10 -1.05
N CYS A 471 24.69 15.26 -0.39
CA CYS A 471 23.59 16.21 -0.46
C CYS A 471 24.12 17.63 -0.53
N ASN A 472 23.45 18.47 -1.31
CA ASN A 472 23.77 19.89 -1.48
C ASN A 472 25.26 20.15 -1.81
N GLY A 473 25.85 19.29 -2.64
CA GLY A 473 27.27 19.35 -3.05
C GLY A 473 28.28 18.91 -1.99
N ARG A 474 27.86 18.19 -0.94
CA ARG A 474 28.74 17.72 0.16
C ARG A 474 28.49 16.24 0.46
N HIS A 475 29.53 15.52 0.86
CA HIS A 475 29.37 14.15 1.37
C HIS A 475 28.53 14.12 2.64
N VAL A 476 27.62 13.16 2.74
CA VAL A 476 26.86 12.86 3.95
C VAL A 476 27.74 12.08 4.91
N PHE A 477 27.80 12.52 6.16
CA PHE A 477 28.45 11.78 7.24
C PHE A 477 27.43 10.94 8.00
N THR A 478 27.73 9.66 8.20
CA THR A 478 26.90 8.76 9.01
C THR A 478 27.44 8.73 10.44
N GLN A 479 26.59 9.08 11.40
CA GLN A 479 26.86 8.89 12.83
C GLN A 479 26.62 7.43 13.18
N THR A 480 27.67 6.60 13.10
CA THR A 480 27.61 5.14 13.30
C THR A 480 27.12 4.73 14.68
N ARG A 481 27.20 5.63 15.66
CA ARG A 481 26.70 5.42 17.02
C ARG A 481 25.21 5.73 17.19
N ASP A 482 24.61 6.55 16.32
CA ASP A 482 23.23 7.00 16.44
C ASP A 482 22.30 6.04 15.71
N LEU A 483 21.56 5.23 16.47
CA LEU A 483 20.72 4.15 15.96
C LEU A 483 19.22 4.41 16.07
N GLU A 484 18.79 5.45 16.77
CA GLU A 484 17.37 5.68 17.06
C GLU A 484 16.54 5.78 15.77
N ARG A 485 16.95 6.67 14.86
CA ARG A 485 16.28 6.87 13.56
C ARG A 485 16.27 5.61 12.67
N PRO A 486 17.42 4.96 12.37
CA PRO A 486 17.41 3.77 11.52
C PRO A 486 16.67 2.59 12.14
N LEU A 487 16.63 2.46 13.48
CA LEU A 487 15.82 1.46 14.17
C LEU A 487 14.32 1.74 14.02
N VAL A 488 13.87 2.99 14.21
CA VAL A 488 12.46 3.37 13.97
C VAL A 488 12.02 2.99 12.55
N GLY A 489 12.82 3.34 11.53
CA GLY A 489 12.52 2.98 10.15
C GLY A 489 12.51 1.47 9.90
N SER A 490 13.40 0.72 10.55
CA SER A 490 13.46 -0.74 10.37
C SER A 490 12.30 -1.47 11.06
N ILE A 491 11.90 -1.01 12.25
CA ILE A 491 10.73 -1.53 12.97
C ILE A 491 9.45 -1.27 12.15
N LEU A 492 9.29 -0.09 11.54
CA LEU A 492 8.15 0.21 10.67
C LEU A 492 8.04 -0.75 9.48
N GLN A 493 9.17 -1.09 8.86
CA GLN A 493 9.24 -2.03 7.76
C GLN A 493 8.84 -3.45 8.19
N SER A 494 9.43 -3.96 9.26
CA SER A 494 9.20 -5.34 9.70
C SER A 494 7.84 -5.51 10.39
N MET A 495 7.42 -4.58 11.24
CA MET A 495 6.18 -4.69 12.00
C MET A 495 4.95 -4.34 11.16
N TRP A 496 4.99 -3.27 10.36
CA TRP A 496 3.80 -2.79 9.61
C TRP A 496 3.97 -2.77 8.08
N GLY A 497 5.08 -3.32 7.56
CA GLY A 497 5.28 -3.40 6.11
C GLY A 497 5.42 -2.04 5.44
N VAL A 498 5.73 -0.97 6.19
CA VAL A 498 5.86 0.38 5.64
C VAL A 498 7.12 0.44 4.78
N SER A 499 6.98 0.73 3.49
CA SER A 499 8.14 0.87 2.61
C SER A 499 8.91 2.16 2.90
N PRO A 500 10.25 2.15 2.82
CA PRO A 500 11.04 3.37 2.80
C PRO A 500 10.57 4.35 1.73
N THR A 501 10.63 5.64 2.01
CA THR A 501 10.14 6.70 1.12
C THR A 501 10.92 6.85 -0.18
N HIS A 502 12.11 6.25 -0.30
CA HIS A 502 12.84 6.18 -1.57
C HIS A 502 12.60 4.90 -2.37
N LEU A 503 11.81 3.95 -1.88
CA LEU A 503 11.61 2.67 -2.56
C LEU A 503 10.21 2.57 -3.15
N LEU A 504 10.14 2.20 -4.43
CA LEU A 504 8.91 1.97 -5.16
C LEU A 504 9.05 0.70 -6.00
N TRP A 505 8.00 -0.13 -6.08
CA TRP A 505 7.96 -1.20 -7.08
C TRP A 505 7.50 -0.66 -8.44
N SER A 506 8.25 -0.95 -9.51
CA SER A 506 7.83 -0.65 -10.88
C SER A 506 7.46 -1.90 -11.65
N PRO A 507 6.18 -2.10 -11.99
CA PRO A 507 5.75 -3.22 -12.84
C PRO A 507 6.37 -3.19 -14.24
N ARG A 508 6.66 -1.99 -14.76
CA ARG A 508 7.24 -1.82 -16.11
C ARG A 508 8.68 -2.32 -16.17
N HIS A 509 9.46 -2.01 -15.14
CA HIS A 509 10.84 -2.47 -15.03
C HIS A 509 10.96 -3.84 -14.36
N ASN A 510 9.84 -4.36 -13.81
CA ASN A 510 9.79 -5.57 -12.99
C ASN A 510 10.89 -5.58 -11.90
N THR A 511 11.09 -4.43 -11.26
CA THR A 511 12.11 -4.23 -10.23
C THR A 511 11.71 -3.12 -9.26
N THR A 512 12.40 -3.07 -8.12
CA THR A 512 12.32 -1.95 -7.19
C THR A 512 13.17 -0.79 -7.71
N LEU A 513 12.55 0.38 -7.84
CA LEU A 513 13.21 1.63 -8.16
C LEU A 513 13.60 2.38 -6.88
N VAL A 514 14.69 3.13 -6.99
CA VAL A 514 15.17 4.04 -5.94
C VAL A 514 14.95 5.48 -6.42
N ASP A 515 14.30 6.30 -5.60
CA ASP A 515 14.07 7.73 -5.84
C ASP A 515 14.19 8.51 -4.52
N TYR A 516 15.24 9.32 -4.37
CA TYR A 516 15.50 10.03 -3.12
C TYR A 516 14.68 11.33 -2.93
N THR A 517 13.77 11.66 -3.86
CA THR A 517 12.90 12.85 -3.80
C THR A 517 12.20 13.01 -2.44
N TRP A 518 11.72 11.92 -1.85
CA TRP A 518 10.96 11.92 -0.59
C TRP A 518 11.76 11.39 0.61
N SER A 519 13.08 11.30 0.50
CA SER A 519 13.98 10.85 1.59
C SER A 519 14.52 11.97 2.48
N ILE A 520 13.79 13.08 2.53
CA ILE A 520 14.11 14.25 3.35
C ILE A 520 12.83 14.79 4.02
N GLY A 521 12.97 15.65 5.03
CA GLY A 521 11.85 16.14 5.82
C GLY A 521 11.46 15.16 6.93
N GLN A 522 10.18 15.06 7.26
CA GLN A 522 9.69 14.27 8.39
C GLN A 522 9.56 12.78 8.05
N THR A 523 10.70 12.08 7.96
CA THR A 523 10.71 10.64 7.70
C THR A 523 11.92 9.96 8.37
N PRO A 524 11.74 8.79 9.00
CA PRO A 524 12.86 8.02 9.53
C PRO A 524 13.67 7.31 8.43
N PHE A 525 13.24 7.38 7.18
CA PHE A 525 13.82 6.65 6.06
C PHE A 525 14.88 7.46 5.29
N GLY A 526 15.80 6.73 4.65
CA GLY A 526 16.82 7.29 3.78
C GLY A 526 17.99 7.92 4.55
N PRO A 527 19.07 8.30 3.85
CA PRO A 527 20.26 8.88 4.48
C PRO A 527 20.17 10.40 4.66
N PHE A 528 19.19 11.08 4.05
CA PHE A 528 19.13 12.55 3.98
C PHE A 528 18.22 13.20 5.03
N SER A 529 17.39 12.43 5.73
CA SER A 529 16.59 12.94 6.85
C SER A 529 17.27 12.70 8.19
N GLU A 530 17.19 13.70 9.07
CA GLU A 530 17.59 13.64 10.47
C GLU A 530 16.42 13.28 11.41
N SER A 531 15.18 13.26 10.93
CA SER A 531 14.00 13.06 11.78
C SER A 531 13.78 11.59 12.13
N SER A 532 13.68 11.27 13.41
CA SER A 532 13.11 9.99 13.87
C SER A 532 11.58 10.00 13.95
N SER A 533 10.95 11.19 13.96
CA SER A 533 9.50 11.33 14.10
C SER A 533 8.72 10.85 12.86
N LEU A 534 7.46 10.47 13.07
CA LEU A 534 6.59 9.92 12.04
C LEU A 534 5.66 10.99 11.45
N SER A 535 5.59 11.07 10.12
CA SER A 535 4.55 11.83 9.41
C SER A 535 3.28 11.00 9.24
N PHE A 536 2.18 11.62 8.77
CA PHE A 536 0.96 10.88 8.46
C PHE A 536 1.20 9.76 7.44
N VAL A 537 2.20 9.89 6.57
CA VAL A 537 2.53 8.91 5.53
C VAL A 537 2.88 7.55 6.13
N GLN A 538 3.75 7.52 7.14
CA GLN A 538 4.13 6.26 7.79
C GLN A 538 2.96 5.68 8.61
N LYS A 539 2.19 6.54 9.26
CA LYS A 539 1.04 6.17 10.10
C LYS A 539 -0.10 5.55 9.29
N ASP A 540 -0.54 6.25 8.24
CA ASP A 540 -1.58 5.79 7.35
C ASP A 540 -1.13 4.56 6.56
N ALA A 541 0.14 4.48 6.14
CA ALA A 541 0.68 3.27 5.51
C ALA A 541 0.63 2.06 6.47
N ALA A 542 1.02 2.24 7.73
CA ALA A 542 1.03 1.15 8.71
C ALA A 542 -0.36 0.52 8.88
N ARG A 543 -1.38 1.36 9.00
CA ARG A 543 -2.80 0.96 9.10
C ARG A 543 -3.32 0.35 7.80
N ARG A 544 -3.10 1.04 6.68
CA ARG A 544 -3.57 0.62 5.35
C ARG A 544 -2.99 -0.74 4.97
N ASN A 545 -1.72 -1.01 5.26
CA ASN A 545 -1.07 -2.26 4.87
C ASN A 545 -1.72 -3.49 5.51
N VAL A 546 -2.16 -3.38 6.76
CA VAL A 546 -2.91 -4.45 7.46
C VAL A 546 -4.23 -4.72 6.74
N LEU A 547 -4.98 -3.65 6.42
CA LEU A 547 -6.29 -3.74 5.78
C LEU A 547 -6.20 -4.23 4.34
N LEU A 548 -5.18 -3.80 3.58
CA LEU A 548 -4.92 -4.30 2.23
C LEU A 548 -4.51 -5.78 2.24
N THR A 549 -3.74 -6.21 3.23
CA THR A 549 -3.37 -7.63 3.38
C THR A 549 -4.60 -8.48 3.71
N SER A 550 -5.42 -8.04 4.66
CA SER A 550 -6.69 -8.70 5.01
C SER A 550 -7.65 -8.76 3.83
N LEU A 551 -7.86 -7.65 3.12
CA LEU A 551 -8.71 -7.61 1.93
C LEU A 551 -8.19 -8.53 0.82
N ASN A 552 -6.88 -8.55 0.59
CA ASN A 552 -6.28 -9.48 -0.38
C ASN A 552 -6.47 -10.94 0.01
N TYR A 553 -6.36 -11.26 1.30
CA TYR A 553 -6.63 -12.60 1.82
C TYR A 553 -8.10 -13.00 1.64
N SER A 554 -9.05 -12.14 2.05
CA SER A 554 -10.49 -12.43 1.90
C SER A 554 -10.89 -12.58 0.42
N ILE A 555 -10.31 -11.78 -0.49
CA ILE A 555 -10.53 -11.93 -1.95
C ILE A 555 -9.97 -13.27 -2.45
N SER A 556 -8.73 -13.60 -2.10
CA SER A 556 -8.08 -14.83 -2.56
C SER A 556 -8.83 -16.06 -2.05
N SER A 557 -9.17 -16.08 -0.76
CA SER A 557 -9.92 -17.17 -0.15
C SER A 557 -11.34 -17.30 -0.73
N ALA A 558 -12.02 -16.19 -1.04
CA ALA A 558 -13.31 -16.23 -1.72
C ALA A 558 -13.20 -16.81 -3.15
N ILE A 559 -12.12 -16.48 -3.87
CA ILE A 559 -11.84 -17.06 -5.19
C ILE A 559 -11.60 -18.57 -5.07
N ASP A 560 -10.77 -19.01 -4.12
CA ASP A 560 -10.48 -20.43 -3.90
C ASP A 560 -11.76 -21.24 -3.62
N VAL A 561 -12.66 -20.69 -2.79
CA VAL A 561 -13.97 -21.30 -2.51
C VAL A 561 -14.83 -21.37 -3.77
N LEU A 562 -14.89 -20.31 -4.57
CA LEU A 562 -15.64 -20.30 -5.82
C LEU A 562 -15.09 -21.30 -6.84
N GLU A 563 -13.77 -21.43 -6.93
CA GLU A 563 -13.10 -22.41 -7.80
C GLU A 563 -13.39 -23.84 -7.34
N SER A 564 -13.37 -24.09 -6.03
CA SER A 564 -13.80 -25.36 -5.46
C SER A 564 -15.26 -25.68 -5.82
N VAL A 565 -16.18 -24.71 -5.71
CA VAL A 565 -17.58 -24.89 -6.13
C VAL A 565 -17.69 -25.20 -7.62
N ALA A 566 -16.90 -24.53 -8.47
CA ALA A 566 -16.88 -24.78 -9.90
C ALA A 566 -16.36 -26.19 -10.23
N ALA A 567 -15.32 -26.66 -9.53
CA ALA A 567 -14.77 -28.00 -9.67
C ALA A 567 -15.79 -29.10 -9.33
N HIS A 568 -16.71 -28.84 -8.39
CA HIS A 568 -17.79 -29.76 -8.02
C HIS A 568 -19.08 -29.59 -8.87
N GLY A 569 -18.99 -28.97 -10.04
CA GLY A 569 -20.11 -28.87 -10.99
C GLY A 569 -21.05 -27.69 -10.76
N GLY A 570 -20.68 -26.74 -9.89
CA GLY A 570 -21.36 -25.47 -9.67
C GLY A 570 -22.35 -25.45 -8.51
N GLU A 571 -22.71 -24.25 -8.08
CA GLU A 571 -23.49 -23.95 -6.87
C GLU A 571 -24.78 -24.77 -6.76
N ARG A 572 -25.54 -24.88 -7.86
CA ARG A 572 -26.83 -25.59 -7.88
C ARG A 572 -26.72 -27.12 -7.78
N LYS A 573 -25.58 -27.69 -8.20
CA LYS A 573 -25.34 -29.14 -8.12
C LYS A 573 -24.78 -29.53 -6.77
N LEU A 574 -23.89 -28.69 -6.24
CA LEU A 574 -23.24 -28.94 -4.96
C LEU A 574 -24.19 -28.68 -3.78
N LEU A 575 -24.94 -27.57 -3.79
CA LEU A 575 -25.69 -27.10 -2.62
C LEU A 575 -27.18 -27.47 -2.71
N LYS A 576 -27.73 -28.02 -1.61
CA LYS A 576 -29.18 -28.25 -1.45
C LYS A 576 -29.96 -26.92 -1.46
N HIS A 577 -31.27 -26.93 -1.67
CA HIS A 577 -32.06 -25.69 -1.85
C HIS A 577 -31.93 -24.68 -0.68
N ASN A 578 -31.91 -25.16 0.57
CA ASN A 578 -31.70 -24.33 1.76
C ASN A 578 -30.26 -23.78 1.83
N GLN A 579 -29.26 -24.65 1.65
CA GLN A 579 -27.83 -24.29 1.65
C GLN A 579 -27.50 -23.30 0.53
N HIS A 580 -28.09 -23.49 -0.65
CA HIS A 580 -27.94 -22.60 -1.80
C HIS A 580 -28.52 -21.21 -1.50
N THR A 581 -29.69 -21.15 -0.86
CA THR A 581 -30.27 -19.87 -0.45
C THR A 581 -29.36 -19.12 0.53
N GLU A 582 -28.87 -19.82 1.56
CA GLU A 582 -27.95 -19.21 2.53
C GLU A 582 -26.62 -18.78 1.88
N PHE A 583 -26.06 -19.62 1.01
CA PHE A 583 -24.85 -19.31 0.25
C PHE A 583 -25.01 -18.01 -0.55
N ILE A 584 -26.12 -17.84 -1.28
CA ILE A 584 -26.38 -16.61 -2.05
C ILE A 584 -26.53 -15.40 -1.12
N GLN A 585 -27.22 -15.55 0.02
CA GLN A 585 -27.38 -14.46 0.97
C GLN A 585 -26.05 -14.01 1.58
N ARG A 586 -25.23 -14.97 2.05
CA ARG A 586 -23.90 -14.70 2.61
C ARG A 586 -22.95 -14.16 1.55
N TRP A 587 -22.99 -14.68 0.32
CA TRP A 587 -22.18 -14.17 -0.80
C TRP A 587 -22.47 -12.69 -1.09
N ASN A 588 -23.75 -12.34 -1.17
CA ASN A 588 -24.16 -10.97 -1.44
C ASN A 588 -23.83 -10.04 -0.26
N LEU A 589 -23.92 -10.53 0.98
CA LEU A 589 -23.52 -9.77 2.17
C LEU A 589 -21.99 -9.57 2.23
N LEU A 590 -21.20 -10.61 1.97
CA LEU A 590 -19.75 -10.56 1.83
C LEU A 590 -19.34 -9.49 0.82
N LYS A 591 -19.86 -9.58 -0.42
CA LYS A 591 -19.58 -8.61 -1.48
C LYS A 591 -19.92 -7.19 -1.05
N TYR A 592 -21.08 -6.99 -0.42
CA TYR A 592 -21.50 -5.69 0.08
C TYR A 592 -20.56 -5.14 1.16
N LYS A 593 -20.15 -5.97 2.13
CA LYS A 593 -19.20 -5.58 3.18
C LYS A 593 -17.82 -5.24 2.60
N LEU A 594 -17.34 -5.98 1.60
CA LEU A 594 -16.09 -5.66 0.89
C LEU A 594 -16.18 -4.30 0.16
N ASP A 595 -17.28 -4.01 -0.54
CA ASP A 595 -17.52 -2.70 -1.17
C ASP A 595 -17.50 -1.57 -0.12
N LYS A 596 -18.10 -1.80 1.06
CA LYS A 596 -18.12 -0.84 2.16
C LYS A 596 -16.76 -0.68 2.82
N ALA A 597 -15.97 -1.74 2.94
CA ALA A 597 -14.59 -1.67 3.41
C ALA A 597 -13.73 -0.80 2.48
N VAL A 598 -13.84 -0.99 1.15
CA VAL A 598 -13.17 -0.13 0.15
C VAL A 598 -13.66 1.31 0.26
N SER A 599 -14.96 1.53 0.43
CA SER A 599 -15.51 2.88 0.63
C SER A 599 -15.00 3.55 1.91
N ALA A 600 -14.86 2.81 3.01
CA ALA A 600 -14.28 3.34 4.25
C ALA A 600 -12.79 3.65 4.10
N LEU A 601 -12.02 2.75 3.48
CA LEU A 601 -10.61 2.98 3.14
C LEU A 601 -10.42 4.21 2.24
N SER A 602 -11.32 4.49 1.29
CA SER A 602 -11.21 5.65 0.40
C SER A 602 -11.32 6.98 1.14
N ARG A 603 -12.02 6.98 2.28
CA ARG A 603 -12.15 8.11 3.20
C ARG A 603 -11.05 8.12 4.27
N LEU A 604 -10.12 7.17 4.21
CA LEU A 604 -9.07 6.94 5.21
C LEU A 604 -9.66 6.69 6.62
N ASP A 605 -10.85 6.10 6.67
CA ASP A 605 -11.53 5.62 7.89
C ASP A 605 -11.15 4.16 8.11
N PHE A 606 -9.98 3.98 8.74
CA PHE A 606 -9.38 2.65 8.92
C PHE A 606 -10.14 1.77 9.90
N GLU A 607 -10.80 2.36 10.91
CA GLU A 607 -11.58 1.62 11.92
C GLU A 607 -12.84 1.02 11.29
N MET A 608 -13.59 1.82 10.54
CA MET A 608 -14.78 1.33 9.84
C MET A 608 -14.41 0.30 8.77
N ALA A 609 -13.29 0.49 8.07
CA ALA A 609 -12.78 -0.48 7.13
C ALA A 609 -12.45 -1.82 7.80
N LEU A 610 -11.77 -1.80 8.95
CA LEU A 610 -11.45 -3.00 9.71
C LEU A 610 -12.71 -3.74 10.17
N TYR A 611 -13.71 -3.01 10.68
CA TYR A 611 -14.99 -3.59 11.06
C TYR A 611 -15.63 -4.35 9.89
N TYR A 612 -15.72 -3.74 8.71
CA TYR A 612 -16.34 -4.40 7.55
C TYR A 612 -15.55 -5.63 7.07
N LEU A 613 -14.21 -5.61 7.13
CA LEU A 613 -13.38 -6.75 6.79
C LEU A 613 -13.56 -7.91 7.79
N ARG A 614 -13.46 -7.65 9.09
CA ARG A 614 -13.70 -8.68 10.11
C ARG A 614 -15.13 -9.23 10.06
N SER A 615 -16.10 -8.34 9.84
CA SER A 615 -17.49 -8.75 9.68
C SER A 615 -17.70 -9.61 8.42
N SER A 616 -16.93 -9.39 7.36
CA SER A 616 -17.02 -10.17 6.13
C SER A 616 -16.33 -11.53 6.24
N ASP A 617 -15.32 -11.67 7.10
CA ASP A 617 -14.67 -12.96 7.38
C ASP A 617 -15.67 -13.99 7.96
N HIS A 618 -16.66 -13.56 8.75
CA HIS A 618 -17.75 -14.45 9.20
C HIS A 618 -18.58 -15.00 8.05
N ASP A 619 -18.89 -14.16 7.06
CA ASP A 619 -19.64 -14.59 5.87
C ASP A 619 -18.81 -15.54 5.03
N LEU A 620 -17.52 -15.23 4.83
CA LEU A 620 -16.60 -16.08 4.10
C LEU A 620 -16.42 -17.45 4.78
N TYR A 621 -16.26 -17.47 6.11
CA TYR A 621 -16.22 -18.69 6.90
C TYR A 621 -17.52 -19.50 6.77
N GLY A 622 -18.68 -18.84 6.87
CA GLY A 622 -19.98 -19.48 6.68
C GLY A 622 -20.13 -20.10 5.29
N ILE A 623 -19.68 -19.41 4.25
CA ILE A 623 -19.66 -19.92 2.87
C ILE A 623 -18.73 -21.13 2.76
N HIS A 624 -17.50 -21.04 3.30
CA HIS A 624 -16.55 -22.15 3.29
C HIS A 624 -17.11 -23.39 3.98
N SER A 625 -17.75 -23.22 5.14
CA SER A 625 -18.41 -24.31 5.88
C SER A 625 -19.54 -24.96 5.08
N LEU A 626 -20.40 -24.17 4.41
CA LEU A 626 -21.46 -24.69 3.54
C LEU A 626 -20.90 -25.54 2.39
N VAL A 627 -19.86 -25.03 1.71
CA VAL A 627 -19.21 -25.71 0.57
C VAL A 627 -18.48 -26.97 1.04
N TYR A 628 -17.75 -26.90 2.14
CA TYR A 628 -17.02 -28.03 2.71
C TYR A 628 -17.96 -29.16 3.15
N ASN A 629 -19.04 -28.85 3.86
CA ASN A 629 -20.00 -29.88 4.27
C ASN A 629 -20.72 -30.50 3.07
N ALA A 630 -21.07 -29.69 2.08
CA ALA A 630 -21.71 -30.19 0.85
C ALA A 630 -20.77 -31.07 0.02
N SER A 631 -19.47 -30.78 -0.01
CA SER A 631 -18.51 -31.60 -0.77
C SER A 631 -18.27 -32.97 -0.14
N GLN A 632 -18.39 -33.09 1.20
CA GLN A 632 -18.32 -34.39 1.89
C GLN A 632 -19.52 -35.29 1.62
N GLU A 633 -20.67 -34.72 1.26
CA GLU A 633 -21.89 -35.48 0.92
C GLU A 633 -21.92 -35.93 -0.55
N LEU A 634 -20.91 -35.58 -1.36
CA LEU A 634 -20.85 -35.97 -2.76
C LEU A 634 -20.40 -37.42 -2.91
N GLU A 635 -21.32 -38.26 -3.40
CA GLU A 635 -20.99 -39.61 -3.85
C GLU A 635 -20.53 -39.58 -5.31
N ALA A 636 -19.33 -40.11 -5.57
CA ALA A 636 -18.86 -40.31 -6.93
C ALA A 636 -19.63 -41.45 -7.59
N SER A 637 -20.56 -41.12 -8.50
CA SER A 637 -21.19 -42.11 -9.37
C SER A 637 -20.46 -42.18 -10.71
N LEU A 638 -19.94 -43.36 -11.05
CA LEU A 638 -19.28 -43.60 -12.32
C LEU A 638 -20.33 -44.03 -13.34
N VAL A 639 -20.77 -43.10 -14.17
CA VAL A 639 -21.74 -43.38 -15.25
C VAL A 639 -20.98 -44.02 -16.42
N CYS A 640 -20.81 -45.34 -16.38
CA CYS A 640 -20.08 -46.11 -17.41
C CYS A 640 -20.76 -46.07 -18.78
N PHE A 641 -22.08 -45.87 -18.82
CA PHE A 641 -22.87 -45.86 -20.05
C PHE A 641 -23.94 -44.77 -19.97
N LYS A 642 -23.89 -43.82 -20.90
CA LYS A 642 -24.99 -42.90 -21.13
C LYS A 642 -25.93 -43.62 -22.10
N ASP A 643 -27.06 -44.11 -21.59
CA ASP A 643 -28.04 -44.79 -22.44
C ASP A 643 -28.38 -43.90 -23.65
N PRO A 644 -28.38 -44.45 -24.87
CA PRO A 644 -28.77 -43.68 -26.04
C PRO A 644 -30.19 -43.14 -25.80
N PRO A 645 -30.46 -41.86 -26.15
CA PRO A 645 -31.79 -41.30 -25.95
C PRO A 645 -32.82 -42.20 -26.61
N PHE A 646 -33.87 -42.58 -25.86
CA PHE A 646 -34.94 -43.42 -26.37
C PHE A 646 -35.45 -42.85 -27.71
N PRO A 647 -35.53 -43.63 -28.80
CA PRO A 647 -35.74 -43.12 -30.14
C PRO A 647 -37.20 -42.73 -30.37
N TRP A 648 -37.65 -41.68 -29.67
CA TRP A 648 -39.01 -41.14 -29.72
C TRP A 648 -39.45 -40.82 -31.14
N ALA A 649 -38.53 -40.36 -32.00
CA ALA A 649 -38.80 -40.12 -33.41
C ALA A 649 -39.18 -41.41 -34.16
N SER A 650 -38.41 -42.49 -33.97
CA SER A 650 -38.66 -43.78 -34.61
C SER A 650 -39.94 -44.45 -34.08
N VAL A 651 -40.19 -44.36 -32.77
CA VAL A 651 -41.41 -44.88 -32.16
C VAL A 651 -42.63 -44.09 -32.62
N SER A 652 -42.57 -42.76 -32.61
CA SER A 652 -43.69 -41.91 -33.07
C SER A 652 -43.98 -42.07 -34.56
N MET A 653 -42.94 -42.22 -35.39
CA MET A 653 -43.10 -42.54 -36.81
C MET A 653 -43.74 -43.91 -37.01
N SER A 654 -43.33 -44.92 -36.25
CA SER A 654 -43.90 -46.27 -36.34
C SER A 654 -45.37 -46.29 -35.93
N VAL A 655 -45.71 -45.60 -34.83
CA VAL A 655 -47.10 -45.43 -34.37
C VAL A 655 -47.92 -44.67 -35.41
N GLY A 656 -47.38 -43.59 -35.98
CA GLY A 656 -48.03 -42.82 -37.05
C GLY A 656 -48.29 -43.67 -38.30
N ILE A 657 -47.30 -44.45 -38.75
CA ILE A 657 -47.45 -45.38 -39.88
C ILE A 657 -48.50 -46.45 -39.56
N PHE A 658 -48.53 -46.97 -38.34
CA PHE A 658 -49.52 -47.96 -37.92
C PHE A 658 -50.94 -47.38 -37.96
N PHE A 659 -51.14 -46.15 -37.50
CA PHE A 659 -52.41 -45.44 -37.61
C PHE A 659 -52.81 -45.16 -39.06
N VAL A 660 -51.86 -44.78 -39.93
CA VAL A 660 -52.13 -44.56 -41.36
C VAL A 660 -52.52 -45.88 -42.05
N LEU A 661 -51.81 -46.97 -41.79
CA LEU A 661 -52.14 -48.30 -42.33
C LEU A 661 -53.49 -48.79 -41.81
N PHE A 662 -53.76 -48.61 -40.52
CA PHE A 662 -55.05 -48.97 -39.94
C PHE A 662 -56.19 -48.12 -40.54
N TYR A 663 -55.96 -46.83 -40.74
CA TYR A 663 -56.92 -45.93 -41.40
C TYR A 663 -57.16 -46.32 -42.87
N LEU A 664 -56.10 -46.61 -43.63
CA LEU A 664 -56.19 -47.07 -45.02
C LEU A 664 -56.90 -48.43 -45.12
N HIS A 665 -56.64 -49.34 -44.19
CA HIS A 665 -57.32 -50.63 -44.13
C HIS A 665 -58.81 -50.47 -43.78
N ALA A 666 -59.14 -49.68 -42.75
CA ALA A 666 -60.51 -49.39 -42.35
C ALA A 666 -61.32 -48.63 -43.43
N LYS A 667 -60.64 -47.85 -44.29
CA LYS A 667 -61.25 -47.08 -45.40
C LYS A 667 -61.04 -47.70 -46.77
N ARG A 668 -60.48 -48.91 -46.87
CA ARG A 668 -60.15 -49.60 -48.13
C ARG A 668 -61.30 -49.59 -49.13
N ASP A 669 -62.51 -49.91 -48.68
CA ASP A 669 -63.69 -50.00 -49.55
C ASP A 669 -64.27 -48.64 -49.97
N LYS A 670 -63.83 -47.55 -49.31
CA LYS A 670 -64.15 -46.16 -49.68
C LYS A 670 -63.08 -45.53 -50.58
N LEU A 671 -61.80 -45.89 -50.38
CA LEU A 671 -60.65 -45.33 -51.11
C LEU A 671 -60.42 -45.99 -52.48
N PHE A 672 -60.70 -47.28 -52.63
CA PHE A 672 -60.46 -48.02 -53.87
C PHE A 672 -61.71 -48.23 -54.74
N ARG A 673 -62.80 -47.52 -54.46
CA ARG A 673 -64.05 -47.62 -55.24
C ARG A 673 -64.07 -46.69 -56.46
N ASN A 674 -63.13 -46.85 -57.40
CA ASN A 674 -63.38 -46.66 -58.83
C ASN A 674 -62.16 -46.98 -59.69
N LYS A 675 -62.18 -48.13 -60.37
CA LYS A 675 -61.87 -48.33 -61.80
C LYS A 675 -61.82 -49.84 -62.11
N ARG A 676 -62.98 -50.52 -62.01
CA ARG A 676 -63.28 -51.58 -62.97
C ARG A 676 -63.71 -50.86 -64.25
N LYS A 677 -62.83 -50.79 -65.24
CA LYS A 677 -63.24 -50.61 -66.63
C LYS A 677 -63.16 -51.97 -67.30
N GLN A 678 -64.26 -52.39 -67.93
CA GLN A 678 -64.26 -53.21 -69.14
C GLN A 678 -63.15 -52.65 -70.05
N PHE A 679 -62.14 -53.41 -70.42
CA PHE A 679 -62.14 -54.56 -71.32
C PHE A 679 -60.87 -55.38 -71.07
#